data_AF-A0A533X5X4-F1
#
_entry.id   AF-A0A533X5X4-F1
#
_cell.length_a   1.000
_cell.length_b   1.000
_cell.length_c   1.000
_cell.angle_alpha   90.00
_cell.angle_beta   90.00
_cell.angle_gamma   90.00
#
_symmetry.space_group_name_H-M   'P 1'
#
loop_
_entity.id
_entity.type
_entity.pdbx_description
1 polymer ?
#
loop_
_entity_poly.entity_id
_entity_poly.type
_entity_poly.pdbx_seq_one_letter_code
_entity_poly.pdbx_strand_id
1 'polypeptide(L)'
;MFIQRKAISRTVVSAIILIIIVAAAAAAYYALTLPRGTSGTTSVQTSGGATGLLPTYVPSSKSIDTLAIDEWVWPIDDLNQLYALSELPWPNWLTYTVYQPLVSVNETAEYQQGTIQYLPGLATSWTVSSDGKTYTFNLRQNVQFSNGDPFNAYQVWGQMYGFYYLSGNSSTWLESYNFFDMSTARFGPSTIALMQQSGLINPNSRLMSIMTDSTWPIYVTGPYQIVFNLRSPFVWFPGAFVVFDGLIFDVQWLLQNGGFGTPTSFNSYFNQHPIPGTGPYAVTQVVQNSYVKFSQNQKYWGKSLSAAEIAAQPIWDPGHAANVIVYYKPNNIARVTDLQNKVVHISAVEPSEWPVITANPSFSFVEQPPWAGEVSLLGLNGHVYPTNITAVRQAIVHAINYTDVYAKAYQGLMTPYVGPEYPAWRDFYNLGGVSEYKYDLNLAKQLLTQNHIDTSKFPSLTFNVQAGCESCTNVAEVIQSDLSSINMTVDIHVISTAQYYSPFGNYQTNLQNAQQIGQLAFVNSGFGWSPATLTPADYWVTFVNNASIWGNWPAYSHPTVQKCVNAFTSTSDVSAIQSLCTAAQKQIFDDAPYAWIGLFKLWLPPGGSLVWDHNTVKGFLVDPVWNGQNTGPVFNTVTFG
;
A
#
# COMPACT_ATOMS: atom_id res chain seq x y z
N MET A 1 6.47 14.07 51.51
CA MET A 1 5.11 13.66 51.94
C MET A 1 5.03 12.15 51.76
N PHE A 2 4.99 11.38 52.86
CA PHE A 2 4.98 9.91 52.84
C PHE A 2 3.63 9.39 52.33
N ILE A 3 3.62 8.52 51.31
CA ILE A 3 2.43 7.81 50.84
C ILE A 3 2.42 6.42 51.49
N GLN A 4 1.48 6.17 52.40
CA GLN A 4 1.21 4.84 52.93
C GLN A 4 0.51 3.97 51.87
N ARG A 5 1.10 2.82 51.53
CA ARG A 5 0.41 1.74 50.80
C ARG A 5 -0.58 1.06 51.73
N LYS A 6 -1.89 1.13 51.42
CA LYS A 6 -2.91 0.31 52.09
C LYS A 6 -2.78 -1.15 51.64
N ALA A 7 -2.54 -2.05 52.59
CA ALA A 7 -2.55 -3.48 52.34
C ALA A 7 -3.98 -3.97 52.03
N ILE A 8 -4.11 -4.79 50.98
CA ILE A 8 -5.36 -5.46 50.60
C ILE A 8 -5.71 -6.49 51.68
N SER A 9 -6.96 -6.49 52.17
CA SER A 9 -7.36 -7.38 53.26
C SER A 9 -7.35 -8.85 52.79
N ARG A 10 -7.00 -9.75 53.71
CA ARG A 10 -6.99 -11.21 53.45
C ARG A 10 -8.34 -11.72 52.91
N THR A 11 -9.44 -11.09 53.30
CA THR A 11 -10.79 -11.41 52.84
C THR A 11 -10.98 -11.15 51.34
N VAL A 12 -10.37 -10.08 50.80
CA VAL A 12 -10.43 -9.76 49.36
C VAL A 12 -9.56 -10.72 48.55
N VAL A 13 -8.39 -11.10 49.08
CA VAL A 13 -7.52 -12.11 48.44
C VAL A 13 -8.20 -13.48 48.40
N SER A 14 -8.86 -13.89 49.48
CA SER A 14 -9.62 -15.14 49.51
C SER A 14 -10.82 -15.15 48.55
N ALA A 15 -11.52 -14.01 48.38
CA ALA A 15 -12.60 -13.90 47.40
C ALA A 15 -12.10 -14.03 45.96
N ILE A 16 -10.97 -13.40 45.63
CA ILE A 16 -10.36 -13.49 44.29
C ILE A 16 -9.91 -14.93 43.99
N ILE A 17 -9.27 -15.60 44.95
CA ILE A 17 -8.86 -17.01 44.78
C ILE A 17 -10.07 -17.91 44.59
N LEU A 18 -11.17 -17.69 45.31
CA LEU A 18 -12.39 -18.48 45.16
C LEU A 18 -13.01 -18.31 43.76
N ILE A 19 -13.02 -17.08 43.23
CA ILE A 19 -13.53 -16.80 41.88
C ILE A 19 -12.67 -17.50 40.81
N ILE A 20 -11.34 -17.48 40.95
CA ILE A 20 -10.42 -18.15 40.03
C ILE A 20 -10.62 -19.67 40.06
N ILE A 21 -10.82 -20.26 41.24
CA ILE A 21 -11.05 -21.71 41.38
C ILE A 21 -12.39 -22.11 40.75
N VAL A 22 -13.45 -21.31 40.94
CA VAL A 22 -14.76 -21.57 40.32
C VAL A 22 -14.69 -21.45 38.80
N ALA A 23 -13.97 -20.45 38.27
CA ALA A 23 -13.77 -20.31 36.82
C ALA A 23 -12.97 -21.48 36.22
N ALA A 24 -11.91 -21.93 36.90
CA ALA A 24 -11.11 -23.08 36.46
C ALA A 24 -11.90 -24.39 36.51
N ALA A 25 -12.74 -24.57 37.54
CA ALA A 25 -13.61 -25.75 37.66
C ALA A 25 -14.72 -25.76 36.58
N ALA A 26 -15.27 -24.60 36.23
CA ALA A 26 -16.24 -24.47 35.15
C ALA A 26 -15.62 -24.79 33.78
N ALA A 27 -14.40 -24.30 33.51
CA ALA A 27 -13.67 -24.61 32.28
C ALA A 27 -13.31 -26.11 32.17
N ALA A 28 -12.89 -26.73 33.28
CA ALA A 28 -12.59 -28.16 33.32
C ALA A 28 -13.85 -29.02 33.12
N TYR A 29 -14.99 -28.62 33.71
CA TYR A 29 -16.27 -29.29 33.48
C TYR A 29 -16.68 -29.21 32.01
N TYR A 30 -16.55 -28.03 31.38
CA TYR A 30 -16.87 -27.82 29.97
C TYR A 30 -16.01 -28.68 29.03
N ALA A 31 -14.71 -28.81 29.32
CA ALA A 31 -13.79 -29.64 28.55
C ALA A 31 -14.07 -31.15 28.69
N LEU A 32 -14.64 -31.58 29.82
CA LEU A 32 -14.96 -32.98 30.09
C LEU A 32 -16.34 -33.41 29.56
N THR A 33 -17.24 -32.47 29.26
CA THR A 33 -18.61 -32.76 28.77
C THR A 33 -18.77 -32.69 27.25
N LEU A 34 -17.71 -32.36 26.49
CA LEU A 34 -17.76 -32.40 25.03
C LEU A 34 -17.76 -33.85 24.51
N PRO A 35 -18.67 -34.24 23.60
CA PRO A 35 -18.66 -35.57 23.01
C PRO A 35 -17.38 -35.79 22.19
N ARG A 36 -16.62 -36.83 22.50
CA ARG A 36 -15.46 -37.25 21.69
C ARG A 36 -15.96 -37.89 20.40
N GLY A 37 -15.92 -37.14 19.30
CA GLY A 37 -16.20 -37.64 17.96
C GLY A 37 -15.12 -38.63 17.50
N THR A 38 -15.55 -39.81 17.06
CA THR A 38 -14.73 -40.86 16.47
C THR A 38 -14.14 -40.45 15.13
N SER A 39 -12.87 -40.77 14.92
CA SER A 39 -12.11 -40.58 13.67
C SER A 39 -12.71 -41.41 12.54
N GLY A 40 -13.42 -40.74 11.62
CA GLY A 40 -13.87 -41.28 10.35
C GLY A 40 -13.30 -40.44 9.21
N THR A 41 -12.51 -41.06 8.35
CA THR A 41 -12.06 -40.51 7.07
C THR A 41 -13.26 -40.32 6.16
N THR A 42 -13.67 -39.07 5.95
CA THR A 42 -14.65 -38.70 4.92
C THR A 42 -14.10 -37.56 4.08
N SER A 43 -14.00 -37.83 2.79
CA SER A 43 -13.73 -36.88 1.71
C SER A 43 -14.62 -35.64 1.87
N VAL A 44 -13.98 -34.47 1.97
CA VAL A 44 -14.66 -33.17 1.98
C VAL A 44 -15.32 -32.97 0.61
N GLN A 45 -16.64 -33.14 0.56
CA GLN A 45 -17.45 -32.52 -0.49
C GLN A 45 -17.51 -31.02 -0.21
N THR A 46 -17.03 -30.25 -1.17
CA THR A 46 -17.16 -28.80 -1.27
C THR A 46 -18.65 -28.43 -1.30
N SER A 47 -19.16 -27.86 -0.20
CA SER A 47 -20.42 -27.13 -0.19
C SER A 47 -20.11 -25.65 -0.43
N GLY A 48 -20.76 -25.07 -1.44
CA GLY A 48 -20.50 -23.72 -1.91
C GLY A 48 -20.89 -22.66 -0.87
N GLY A 49 -19.89 -22.17 -0.15
CA GLY A 49 -19.91 -20.83 0.45
C GLY A 49 -19.53 -19.81 -0.63
N ALA A 50 -20.14 -18.62 -0.56
CA ALA A 50 -19.95 -17.55 -1.54
C ALA A 50 -18.46 -17.34 -1.85
N THR A 51 -18.07 -17.61 -3.09
CA THR A 51 -16.70 -17.42 -3.59
C THR A 51 -16.36 -15.93 -3.56
N GLY A 52 -15.30 -15.57 -2.85
CA GLY A 52 -14.72 -14.23 -2.74
C GLY A 52 -14.01 -13.78 -4.01
N LEU A 53 -14.72 -13.76 -5.14
CA LEU A 53 -14.35 -12.95 -6.29
C LEU A 53 -15.34 -11.79 -6.36
N LEU A 54 -14.85 -10.56 -6.59
CA LEU A 54 -15.71 -9.40 -6.86
C LEU A 54 -16.84 -9.84 -7.81
N PRO A 55 -18.12 -9.65 -7.44
CA PRO A 55 -19.21 -9.94 -8.34
C PRO A 55 -18.97 -9.14 -9.62
N THR A 56 -19.30 -9.72 -10.78
CA THR A 56 -19.37 -8.98 -12.04
C THR A 56 -20.13 -7.70 -11.73
N TYR A 57 -19.51 -6.54 -11.93
CA TYR A 57 -20.13 -5.27 -11.56
C TYR A 57 -21.49 -5.18 -12.28
N VAL A 58 -22.57 -5.21 -11.50
CA VAL A 58 -23.92 -4.99 -12.01
C VAL A 58 -24.32 -3.60 -11.54
N PRO A 59 -24.49 -2.62 -12.45
CA PRO A 59 -24.95 -1.29 -12.08
C PRO A 59 -26.23 -1.40 -11.24
N SER A 60 -26.24 -0.80 -10.06
CA SER A 60 -27.45 -0.76 -9.25
C SER A 60 -28.42 0.28 -9.80
N SER A 61 -29.73 -0.02 -9.73
CA SER A 61 -30.77 0.99 -9.94
C SER A 61 -31.22 1.64 -8.62
N LYS A 62 -30.72 1.13 -7.49
CA LYS A 62 -31.08 1.58 -6.15
C LYS A 62 -30.05 2.58 -5.64
N SER A 63 -30.52 3.75 -5.25
CA SER A 63 -29.72 4.77 -4.58
C SER A 63 -30.08 4.89 -3.10
N ILE A 64 -29.12 5.35 -2.31
CA ILE A 64 -29.32 5.68 -0.89
C ILE A 64 -28.88 7.12 -0.61
N ASP A 65 -29.36 7.68 0.49
CA ASP A 65 -28.95 9.03 0.90
C ASP A 65 -27.50 9.06 1.40
N THR A 66 -27.12 8.14 2.29
CA THR A 66 -25.81 8.16 2.92
C THR A 66 -25.20 6.76 2.99
N LEU A 67 -24.02 6.58 2.38
CA LEU A 67 -23.13 5.45 2.63
C LEU A 67 -22.29 5.76 3.88
N ALA A 68 -22.29 4.86 4.85
CA ALA A 68 -21.54 4.98 6.09
C ALA A 68 -20.48 3.88 6.18
N ILE A 69 -19.23 4.26 6.47
CA ILE A 69 -18.06 3.38 6.50
C ILE A 69 -17.34 3.58 7.83
N ASP A 70 -17.00 2.48 8.51
CA ASP A 70 -16.13 2.49 9.69
C ASP A 70 -14.70 2.13 9.30
N GLU A 71 -13.75 2.93 9.79
CA GLU A 71 -12.34 2.78 9.46
C GLU A 71 -11.46 2.88 10.70
N TRP A 72 -10.46 1.99 10.81
CA TRP A 72 -9.65 1.86 12.03
C TRP A 72 -8.56 2.91 12.18
N VAL A 73 -8.15 3.52 11.07
CA VAL A 73 -6.98 4.37 10.94
C VAL A 73 -7.46 5.68 10.35
N TRP A 74 -7.09 6.78 11.01
CA TRP A 74 -7.20 8.09 10.42
C TRP A 74 -6.11 8.20 9.36
N PRO A 75 -6.39 8.71 8.14
CA PRO A 75 -5.38 8.85 7.11
C PRO A 75 -4.15 9.55 7.68
N ILE A 76 -2.98 8.94 7.49
CA ILE A 76 -1.71 9.54 7.93
C ILE A 76 -1.57 10.92 7.25
N ASP A 77 -1.18 11.93 8.04
CA ASP A 77 -0.86 13.32 7.63
C ASP A 77 -1.92 14.11 6.84
N ASP A 78 -3.19 13.85 7.18
CA ASP A 78 -4.38 14.60 6.73
C ASP A 78 -4.71 14.42 5.23
N LEU A 79 -5.89 14.88 4.81
CA LEU A 79 -6.43 14.71 3.45
C LEU A 79 -5.72 15.60 2.39
N ASN A 80 -4.48 15.99 2.64
CA ASN A 80 -3.73 16.95 1.85
C ASN A 80 -2.87 16.24 0.79
N GLN A 81 -3.27 16.36 -0.47
CA GLN A 81 -2.63 15.69 -1.61
C GLN A 81 -1.17 16.16 -1.87
N LEU A 82 -0.71 17.24 -1.23
CA LEU A 82 0.69 17.67 -1.33
C LEU A 82 1.67 16.71 -0.64
N TYR A 83 1.20 15.94 0.35
CA TYR A 83 2.00 14.93 1.03
C TYR A 83 2.25 13.66 0.22
N ALA A 84 1.63 13.51 -0.96
CA ALA A 84 1.86 12.38 -1.85
C ALA A 84 3.35 12.14 -2.15
N LEU A 85 4.17 13.19 -2.17
CA LEU A 85 5.62 13.08 -2.44
C LEU A 85 6.45 12.55 -1.27
N SER A 86 5.92 12.64 -0.06
CA SER A 86 6.66 12.30 1.16
C SER A 86 6.10 11.05 1.84
N GLU A 87 4.85 10.68 1.60
CA GLU A 87 4.22 9.56 2.28
C GLU A 87 3.14 8.94 1.41
N LEU A 88 3.00 7.61 1.52
CA LEU A 88 1.84 6.90 0.99
C LEU A 88 0.64 7.19 1.89
N PRO A 89 -0.37 7.97 1.46
CA PRO A 89 -1.56 8.17 2.27
C PRO A 89 -2.27 6.83 2.48
N TRP A 90 -2.54 6.46 3.73
CA TRP A 90 -3.24 5.23 4.06
C TRP A 90 -4.17 5.40 5.28
N PRO A 91 -5.44 4.97 5.19
CA PRO A 91 -6.16 4.63 3.96
C PRO A 91 -6.42 5.89 3.10
N ASN A 92 -6.29 5.76 1.78
CA ASN A 92 -6.49 6.83 0.81
C ASN A 92 -7.88 6.71 0.20
N TRP A 93 -8.83 7.40 0.83
CA TRP A 93 -10.21 7.49 0.34
C TRP A 93 -10.38 8.44 -0.84
N LEU A 94 -9.36 9.24 -1.17
CA LEU A 94 -9.46 10.29 -2.17
C LEU A 94 -9.19 9.77 -3.59
N THR A 95 -8.42 8.70 -3.74
CA THR A 95 -8.15 8.10 -5.05
C THR A 95 -9.42 7.55 -5.69
N TYR A 96 -9.65 7.90 -6.97
CA TYR A 96 -10.83 7.62 -7.78
C TYR A 96 -12.17 8.17 -7.24
N THR A 97 -12.23 8.57 -5.98
CA THR A 97 -13.37 9.23 -5.33
C THR A 97 -13.37 10.73 -5.57
N VAL A 98 -12.26 11.41 -5.25
CA VAL A 98 -12.09 12.86 -5.37
C VAL A 98 -11.16 13.19 -6.53
N TYR A 99 -10.01 12.51 -6.61
CA TYR A 99 -9.03 12.71 -7.65
C TYR A 99 -9.01 11.55 -8.64
N GLN A 100 -8.69 11.84 -9.89
CA GLN A 100 -8.57 10.82 -10.93
C GLN A 100 -7.23 10.94 -11.66
N PRO A 101 -6.63 9.81 -12.07
CA PRO A 101 -5.37 9.80 -12.78
C PRO A 101 -5.51 10.09 -14.29
N LEU A 102 -4.41 10.40 -14.95
CA LEU A 102 -4.35 10.44 -16.42
C LEU A 102 -4.57 9.06 -17.06
N VAL A 103 -4.08 8.01 -16.39
CA VAL A 103 -4.12 6.62 -16.84
C VAL A 103 -4.80 5.80 -15.77
N SER A 104 -5.73 4.92 -16.16
CA SER A 104 -6.38 3.94 -15.28
C SER A 104 -5.92 2.54 -15.67
N VAL A 105 -6.51 1.51 -15.09
CA VAL A 105 -6.25 0.11 -15.46
C VAL A 105 -7.50 -0.70 -15.65
N ASN A 106 -7.31 -1.89 -16.22
CA ASN A 106 -8.32 -2.92 -16.23
C ASN A 106 -8.31 -3.73 -14.93
N GLU A 107 -8.94 -3.20 -13.88
CA GLU A 107 -9.02 -3.86 -12.55
C GLU A 107 -9.63 -5.26 -12.62
N THR A 108 -10.61 -5.44 -13.51
CA THR A 108 -11.26 -6.75 -13.69
C THR A 108 -10.28 -7.77 -14.27
N ALA A 109 -9.54 -7.42 -15.32
CA ALA A 109 -8.54 -8.31 -15.90
C ALA A 109 -7.40 -8.59 -14.92
N GLU A 110 -6.98 -7.59 -14.16
CA GLU A 110 -5.95 -7.75 -13.14
C GLU A 110 -6.40 -8.68 -12.02
N TYR A 111 -7.60 -8.48 -11.50
CA TYR A 111 -8.14 -9.32 -10.44
C TYR A 111 -8.47 -10.74 -10.88
N GLN A 112 -9.01 -10.93 -12.09
CA GLN A 112 -9.47 -12.25 -12.56
C GLN A 112 -8.38 -13.03 -13.28
N GLN A 113 -7.43 -12.34 -13.92
CA GLN A 113 -6.45 -12.94 -14.82
C GLN A 113 -5.01 -12.67 -14.40
N GLY A 114 -4.76 -11.77 -13.44
CA GLY A 114 -3.40 -11.37 -13.03
C GLY A 114 -2.65 -10.68 -14.16
N THR A 115 -3.37 -9.94 -15.03
CA THR A 115 -2.78 -9.23 -16.16
C THR A 115 -2.95 -7.72 -16.00
N ILE A 116 -1.85 -6.99 -16.09
CA ILE A 116 -1.85 -5.53 -15.98
C ILE A 116 -2.05 -4.91 -17.35
N GLN A 117 -3.10 -4.10 -17.49
CA GLN A 117 -3.44 -3.39 -18.72
C GLN A 117 -3.77 -1.93 -18.41
N TYR A 118 -2.95 -1.01 -18.92
CA TYR A 118 -3.22 0.42 -18.82
C TYR A 118 -4.40 0.81 -19.72
N LEU A 119 -5.31 1.61 -19.18
CA LEU A 119 -6.51 2.11 -19.83
C LEU A 119 -6.55 3.65 -19.79
N PRO A 120 -7.32 4.28 -20.70
CA PRO A 120 -7.56 5.72 -20.64
C PRO A 120 -8.20 6.19 -19.32
N GLY A 121 -7.54 7.09 -18.60
CA GLY A 121 -8.09 7.83 -17.46
C GLY A 121 -8.58 9.21 -17.90
N LEU A 122 -8.13 10.28 -17.25
CA LEU A 122 -8.33 11.66 -17.73
C LEU A 122 -7.62 11.96 -19.07
N ALA A 123 -6.61 11.16 -19.44
CA ALA A 123 -6.13 11.11 -20.82
C ALA A 123 -6.95 10.09 -21.61
N THR A 124 -7.48 10.49 -22.77
CA THR A 124 -8.25 9.60 -23.67
C THR A 124 -7.35 8.69 -24.49
N SER A 125 -6.11 9.08 -24.71
CA SER A 125 -5.08 8.29 -25.39
C SER A 125 -3.69 8.87 -25.14
N TRP A 126 -2.66 8.11 -25.50
CA TRP A 126 -1.29 8.61 -25.62
C TRP A 126 -0.57 7.98 -26.80
N THR A 127 0.46 8.66 -27.30
CA THR A 127 1.37 8.14 -28.32
C THR A 127 2.79 8.09 -27.78
N VAL A 128 3.57 7.11 -28.24
CA VAL A 128 4.99 6.95 -27.88
C VAL A 128 5.85 7.12 -29.14
N SER A 129 6.92 7.90 -29.06
CA SER A 129 7.89 8.01 -30.15
C SER A 129 8.61 6.70 -30.43
N SER A 130 9.18 6.56 -31.63
CA SER A 130 9.88 5.34 -32.05
C SER A 130 11.09 4.97 -31.18
N ASP A 131 11.69 5.96 -30.52
CA ASP A 131 12.79 5.77 -29.56
C ASP A 131 12.31 5.48 -28.13
N GLY A 132 10.99 5.47 -27.88
CA GLY A 132 10.40 5.17 -26.58
C GLY A 132 10.55 6.28 -25.53
N LYS A 133 11.00 7.49 -25.92
CA LYS A 133 11.32 8.57 -24.98
C LYS A 133 10.29 9.68 -24.89
N THR A 134 9.48 9.88 -25.92
CA THR A 134 8.48 10.96 -25.96
C THR A 134 7.09 10.37 -25.82
N TYR A 135 6.38 10.77 -24.76
CA TYR A 135 4.99 10.41 -24.51
C TYR A 135 4.11 11.63 -24.66
N THR A 136 3.13 11.58 -25.56
CA THR A 136 2.16 12.66 -25.77
C THR A 136 0.79 12.18 -25.31
N PHE A 137 0.24 12.77 -24.25
CA PHE A 137 -1.09 12.44 -23.74
C PHE A 137 -2.13 13.41 -24.28
N ASN A 138 -3.23 12.88 -24.81
CA ASN A 138 -4.40 13.64 -25.21
C ASN A 138 -5.43 13.62 -24.09
N LEU A 139 -5.82 14.80 -23.60
CA LEU A 139 -6.67 14.93 -22.43
C LEU A 139 -8.16 14.98 -22.80
N ARG A 140 -9.01 14.49 -21.89
CA ARG A 140 -10.46 14.66 -21.99
C ARG A 140 -10.81 16.16 -22.04
N GLN A 141 -11.74 16.50 -22.90
CA GLN A 141 -12.29 17.85 -23.01
C GLN A 141 -13.55 18.00 -22.17
N ASN A 142 -13.88 19.22 -21.78
CA ASN A 142 -15.10 19.57 -21.01
C ASN A 142 -15.19 18.91 -19.63
N VAL A 143 -14.09 18.39 -19.09
CA VAL A 143 -14.01 17.94 -17.70
C VAL A 143 -13.82 19.16 -16.80
N GLN A 144 -14.47 19.14 -15.64
CA GLN A 144 -14.38 20.18 -14.62
C GLN A 144 -13.97 19.55 -13.29
N PHE A 145 -13.23 20.32 -12.49
CA PHE A 145 -13.07 20.06 -11.08
C PHE A 145 -14.40 20.31 -10.35
N SER A 146 -14.56 19.77 -9.14
CA SER A 146 -15.81 19.88 -8.37
C SER A 146 -16.22 21.33 -8.07
N ASN A 147 -15.26 22.26 -7.98
CA ASN A 147 -15.52 23.70 -7.84
C ASN A 147 -15.98 24.37 -9.16
N GLY A 148 -15.79 23.75 -10.33
CA GLY A 148 -16.16 24.25 -11.65
C GLY A 148 -15.00 24.74 -12.51
N ASP A 149 -13.78 24.78 -11.99
CA ASP A 149 -12.61 25.13 -12.79
C ASP A 149 -12.38 24.07 -13.87
N PRO A 150 -11.94 24.46 -15.08
CA PRO A 150 -11.71 23.51 -16.16
C PRO A 150 -10.47 22.65 -15.89
N PHE A 151 -10.60 21.35 -16.14
CA PHE A 151 -9.45 20.45 -16.27
C PHE A 151 -8.81 20.61 -17.65
N ASN A 152 -7.49 20.82 -17.68
CA ASN A 152 -6.72 21.02 -18.90
C ASN A 152 -5.23 20.68 -18.69
N ALA A 153 -4.42 20.74 -19.74
CA ALA A 153 -2.99 20.43 -19.71
C ALA A 153 -2.17 21.41 -18.86
N TYR A 154 -2.64 22.64 -18.67
CA TYR A 154 -1.95 23.65 -17.85
C TYR A 154 -2.01 23.31 -16.37
N GLN A 155 -3.14 22.75 -15.91
CA GLN A 155 -3.31 22.22 -14.56
C GLN A 155 -2.35 21.05 -14.30
N VAL A 156 -2.30 20.08 -15.22
CA VAL A 156 -1.38 18.93 -15.14
C VAL A 156 0.08 19.39 -15.14
N TRP A 157 0.46 20.29 -16.05
CA TRP A 157 1.82 20.86 -16.10
C TRP A 157 2.18 21.57 -14.80
N GLY A 158 1.28 22.40 -14.28
CA GLY A 158 1.47 23.13 -13.02
C GLY A 158 1.63 22.20 -11.83
N GLN A 159 0.92 21.07 -11.81
CA GLN A 159 1.05 20.06 -10.78
C GLN A 159 2.40 19.36 -10.84
N MET A 160 2.81 18.87 -12.03
CA MET A 160 4.08 18.16 -12.18
C MET A 160 5.26 19.03 -11.73
N TYR A 161 5.31 20.30 -12.15
CA TYR A 161 6.38 21.20 -11.72
C TYR A 161 6.22 21.69 -10.27
N GLY A 162 4.99 21.77 -9.75
CA GLY A 162 4.75 21.98 -8.31
C GLY A 162 5.35 20.86 -7.47
N PHE A 163 5.17 19.62 -7.90
CA PHE A 163 5.77 18.45 -7.25
C PHE A 163 7.29 18.42 -7.37
N TYR A 164 7.85 18.75 -8.52
CA TYR A 164 9.29 18.97 -8.68
C TYR A 164 9.84 20.02 -7.70
N TYR A 165 9.12 21.12 -7.54
CA TYR A 165 9.50 22.17 -6.61
C TYR A 165 9.47 21.67 -5.17
N LEU A 166 8.40 20.98 -4.76
CA LEU A 166 8.27 20.43 -3.40
C LEU A 166 9.29 19.33 -3.08
N SER A 167 9.76 18.57 -4.07
CA SER A 167 10.84 17.59 -3.87
C SER A 167 12.24 18.21 -3.73
N GLY A 168 12.33 19.54 -3.60
CA GLY A 168 13.59 20.26 -3.53
C GLY A 168 14.34 20.26 -4.85
N ASN A 169 13.61 20.24 -5.98
CA ASN A 169 14.14 20.14 -7.33
C ASN A 169 14.94 18.84 -7.58
N SER A 170 14.55 17.74 -6.93
CA SER A 170 15.18 16.45 -7.13
C SER A 170 14.95 15.91 -8.55
N SER A 171 15.96 15.20 -9.07
CA SER A 171 15.82 14.43 -10.31
C SER A 171 15.10 13.09 -10.11
N THR A 172 14.85 12.66 -8.87
CA THR A 172 14.00 11.50 -8.56
C THR A 172 12.54 11.95 -8.50
N TRP A 173 11.73 11.36 -9.36
CA TRP A 173 10.29 11.53 -9.49
C TRP A 173 9.61 10.20 -9.16
N LEU A 174 8.43 10.24 -8.54
CA LEU A 174 7.55 9.08 -8.35
C LEU A 174 8.29 7.87 -7.78
N GLU A 175 8.54 7.76 -6.46
CA GLU A 175 9.12 6.52 -5.89
C GLU A 175 10.53 6.12 -6.42
N SER A 176 11.49 7.06 -6.45
CA SER A 176 12.91 6.91 -6.90
C SER A 176 13.19 6.96 -8.41
N TYR A 177 12.21 7.08 -9.29
CA TYR A 177 12.48 7.01 -10.73
C TYR A 177 13.07 8.32 -11.26
N ASN A 178 14.20 8.23 -11.97
CA ASN A 178 14.80 9.41 -12.59
C ASN A 178 14.36 9.51 -14.05
N PHE A 179 13.08 9.81 -14.27
CA PHE A 179 12.48 9.84 -15.61
C PHE A 179 13.00 10.98 -16.49
N PHE A 180 13.26 12.15 -15.88
CA PHE A 180 13.45 13.39 -16.61
C PHE A 180 14.86 13.97 -16.41
N ASP A 181 15.42 14.53 -17.48
CA ASP A 181 16.55 15.45 -17.34
C ASP A 181 16.01 16.86 -17.06
N MET A 182 16.13 17.29 -15.80
CA MET A 182 15.65 18.59 -15.34
C MET A 182 16.67 19.72 -15.54
N SER A 183 17.85 19.45 -16.10
CA SER A 183 18.93 20.45 -16.23
C SER A 183 18.57 21.64 -17.13
N THR A 184 17.62 21.45 -18.05
CA THR A 184 17.11 22.50 -18.95
C THR A 184 15.96 23.29 -18.32
N ALA A 185 15.27 22.71 -17.34
CA ALA A 185 14.11 23.33 -16.71
C ALA A 185 14.53 24.41 -15.71
N ARG A 186 14.02 25.62 -15.89
CA ARG A 186 14.23 26.75 -14.97
C ARG A 186 12.96 26.99 -14.15
N PHE A 187 12.71 26.09 -13.20
CA PHE A 187 11.55 26.15 -12.33
C PHE A 187 11.93 26.47 -10.88
N GLY A 188 11.10 27.28 -10.20
CA GLY A 188 11.36 27.69 -8.83
C GLY A 188 10.39 28.77 -8.32
N PRO A 189 10.70 29.44 -7.20
CA PRO A 189 9.78 30.38 -6.55
C PRO A 189 9.27 31.51 -7.46
N SER A 190 10.08 32.01 -8.39
CA SER A 190 9.66 33.04 -9.35
C SER A 190 8.63 32.52 -10.35
N THR A 191 8.72 31.25 -10.75
CA THR A 191 7.77 30.62 -11.66
C THR A 191 6.47 30.31 -10.93
N ILE A 192 6.54 29.86 -9.67
CA ILE A 192 5.35 29.71 -8.80
C ILE A 192 4.64 31.05 -8.62
N ALA A 193 5.36 32.14 -8.31
CA ALA A 193 4.78 33.47 -8.20
C ALA A 193 4.13 33.93 -9.52
N LEU A 194 4.75 33.62 -10.66
CA LEU A 194 4.16 33.88 -11.98
C LEU A 194 2.89 33.05 -12.22
N MET A 195 2.87 31.77 -11.83
CA MET A 195 1.67 30.93 -11.89
C MET A 195 0.55 31.53 -11.04
N GLN A 196 0.85 31.98 -9.83
CA GLN A 196 -0.13 32.59 -8.94
C GLN A 196 -0.67 33.92 -9.49
N GLN A 197 0.18 34.75 -10.08
CA GLN A 197 -0.23 36.02 -10.71
C GLN A 197 -1.03 35.81 -12.00
N SER A 198 -0.61 34.84 -12.82
CA SER A 198 -1.19 34.57 -14.13
C SER A 198 -2.49 33.79 -14.05
N GLY A 199 -2.57 32.82 -13.13
CA GLY A 199 -3.53 31.73 -13.18
C GLY A 199 -3.23 30.71 -14.29
N LEU A 200 -3.89 29.56 -14.20
CA LEU A 200 -3.81 28.42 -15.11
C LEU A 200 -5.08 28.21 -15.95
N ILE A 201 -6.19 28.89 -15.62
CA ILE A 201 -7.41 28.87 -16.46
C ILE A 201 -7.15 29.64 -17.77
N ASN A 202 -6.63 30.87 -17.64
CA ASN A 202 -6.32 31.76 -18.76
C ASN A 202 -4.89 32.32 -18.59
N PRO A 203 -3.86 31.47 -18.75
CA PRO A 203 -2.48 31.86 -18.52
C PRO A 203 -2.06 33.01 -19.45
N ASN A 204 -1.34 33.99 -18.90
CA ASN A 204 -0.79 35.10 -19.67
C ASN A 204 0.33 34.63 -20.61
N SER A 205 0.71 35.50 -21.57
CA SER A 205 1.71 35.16 -22.58
C SER A 205 3.06 34.77 -22.01
N ARG A 206 3.45 35.33 -20.86
CA ARG A 206 4.72 35.01 -20.20
C ARG A 206 4.69 33.58 -19.64
N LEU A 207 3.65 33.21 -18.90
CA LEU A 207 3.54 31.84 -18.38
C LEU A 207 3.37 30.85 -19.53
N MET A 208 2.57 31.20 -20.55
CA MET A 208 2.39 30.35 -21.73
C MET A 208 3.72 30.02 -22.41
N SER A 209 4.60 31.01 -22.60
CA SER A 209 5.92 30.80 -23.21
C SER A 209 6.80 29.80 -22.46
N ILE A 210 6.63 29.66 -21.15
CA ILE A 210 7.34 28.67 -20.33
C ILE A 210 6.69 27.30 -20.48
N MET A 211 5.36 27.23 -20.39
CA MET A 211 4.64 25.96 -20.48
C MET A 211 4.80 25.28 -21.85
N THR A 212 4.97 26.08 -22.91
CA THR A 212 5.16 25.57 -24.28
C THR A 212 6.63 25.40 -24.68
N ASP A 213 7.57 25.61 -23.76
CA ASP A 213 9.01 25.46 -24.06
C ASP A 213 9.36 23.97 -24.22
N SER A 214 9.46 23.51 -25.47
CA SER A 214 9.77 22.13 -25.79
C SER A 214 11.20 21.71 -25.45
N THR A 215 12.05 22.61 -24.97
CA THR A 215 13.36 22.25 -24.41
C THR A 215 13.26 21.72 -22.98
N TRP A 216 12.12 21.93 -22.31
CA TRP A 216 11.83 21.38 -21.01
C TRP A 216 11.29 19.94 -21.14
N PRO A 217 11.54 19.07 -20.15
CA PRO A 217 11.13 17.68 -20.21
C PRO A 217 9.61 17.48 -20.14
N ILE A 218 8.87 18.46 -19.62
CA ILE A 218 7.41 18.42 -19.53
C ILE A 218 6.88 19.74 -20.09
N TYR A 219 6.10 19.67 -21.16
CA TYR A 219 5.57 20.86 -21.82
C TYR A 219 4.20 20.59 -22.42
N VAL A 220 3.47 21.65 -22.72
CA VAL A 220 2.14 21.60 -23.34
C VAL A 220 2.21 22.08 -24.78
N THR A 221 1.47 21.44 -25.68
CA THR A 221 1.31 21.86 -27.08
C THR A 221 -0.05 22.53 -27.33
N GLY A 222 -0.94 22.48 -26.34
CA GLY A 222 -2.26 23.09 -26.34
C GLY A 222 -2.99 22.79 -25.03
N PRO A 223 -4.24 23.28 -24.87
CA PRO A 223 -4.98 23.12 -23.62
C PRO A 223 -5.34 21.66 -23.29
N TYR A 224 -5.28 20.74 -24.26
CA TYR A 224 -5.66 19.33 -24.06
C TYR A 224 -4.57 18.35 -24.48
N GLN A 225 -3.32 18.80 -24.55
CA GLN A 225 -2.21 17.94 -24.88
C GLN A 225 -0.96 18.31 -24.07
N ILE A 226 -0.41 17.31 -23.39
CA ILE A 226 0.82 17.40 -22.58
C ILE A 226 1.82 16.37 -23.07
N VAL A 227 3.10 16.77 -23.11
CA VAL A 227 4.20 15.95 -23.60
C VAL A 227 5.23 15.75 -22.50
N PHE A 228 5.69 14.50 -22.37
CA PHE A 228 6.75 14.08 -21.46
C PHE A 228 7.92 13.52 -22.26
N ASN A 229 9.09 14.13 -22.11
CA ASN A 229 10.36 13.70 -22.69
C ASN A 229 11.21 13.03 -21.62
N LEU A 230 11.32 11.70 -21.71
CA LEU A 230 12.13 10.89 -20.82
C LEU A 230 13.61 10.94 -21.22
N ARG A 231 14.51 10.89 -20.24
CA ARG A 231 15.95 10.80 -20.50
C ARG A 231 16.34 9.47 -21.18
N SER A 232 15.61 8.41 -20.86
CA SER A 232 15.79 7.03 -21.34
C SER A 232 14.43 6.42 -21.67
N PRO A 233 14.39 5.41 -22.57
CA PRO A 233 13.15 4.71 -22.84
C PRO A 233 12.65 3.99 -21.58
N PHE A 234 11.36 4.10 -21.28
CA PHE A 234 10.71 3.37 -20.19
C PHE A 234 9.34 2.89 -20.65
N VAL A 235 9.21 1.57 -20.89
CA VAL A 235 8.02 0.98 -21.52
C VAL A 235 6.77 1.11 -20.64
N TRP A 236 6.96 1.11 -19.32
CA TRP A 236 5.87 1.13 -18.34
C TRP A 236 5.54 2.53 -17.80
N PHE A 237 5.98 3.59 -18.48
CA PHE A 237 5.74 4.98 -18.05
C PHE A 237 4.28 5.32 -17.75
N PRO A 238 3.26 4.82 -18.49
CA PRO A 238 1.86 5.05 -18.12
C PRO A 238 1.50 4.58 -16.71
N GLY A 239 2.13 3.50 -16.22
CA GLY A 239 1.90 2.96 -14.88
C GLY A 239 2.32 3.90 -13.75
N ALA A 240 3.19 4.87 -14.03
CA ALA A 240 3.60 5.89 -13.08
C ALA A 240 2.48 6.92 -12.78
N PHE A 241 1.44 6.98 -13.63
CA PHE A 241 0.29 7.87 -13.43
C PHE A 241 -0.93 7.21 -12.80
N VAL A 242 -0.88 5.91 -12.50
CA VAL A 242 -2.05 5.13 -12.03
C VAL A 242 -2.31 5.29 -10.53
N VAL A 243 -1.25 5.61 -9.78
CA VAL A 243 -1.20 5.63 -8.32
C VAL A 243 -1.32 7.07 -7.76
N PHE A 244 -1.21 7.22 -6.44
CA PHE A 244 -1.44 8.46 -5.68
C PHE A 244 -0.67 9.69 -6.22
N ASP A 245 0.56 9.53 -6.71
CA ASP A 245 1.34 10.63 -7.29
C ASP A 245 0.80 11.11 -8.65
N GLY A 246 0.07 10.25 -9.36
CA GLY A 246 -0.53 10.53 -10.66
C GLY A 246 -1.91 11.19 -10.60
N LEU A 247 -2.45 11.39 -9.39
CA LEU A 247 -3.79 11.93 -9.16
C LEU A 247 -3.85 13.42 -9.44
N ILE A 248 -4.77 13.83 -10.32
CA ILE A 248 -4.85 15.24 -10.74
C ILE A 248 -5.81 16.03 -9.84
N PHE A 249 -5.33 17.19 -9.37
CA PHE A 249 -6.09 18.15 -8.57
C PHE A 249 -6.06 19.56 -9.17
N ASP A 250 -6.93 20.43 -8.66
CA ASP A 250 -7.05 21.81 -9.15
C ASP A 250 -5.93 22.72 -8.64
N VAL A 251 -4.88 22.86 -9.45
CA VAL A 251 -3.73 23.72 -9.16
C VAL A 251 -4.12 25.20 -9.16
N GLN A 252 -5.07 25.62 -9.99
CA GLN A 252 -5.56 26.99 -9.99
C GLN A 252 -6.14 27.36 -8.62
N TRP A 253 -7.02 26.51 -8.08
CA TRP A 253 -7.61 26.74 -6.77
C TRP A 253 -6.57 26.66 -5.66
N LEU A 254 -5.63 25.72 -5.73
CA LEU A 254 -4.50 25.66 -4.80
C LEU A 254 -3.69 26.97 -4.78
N LEU A 255 -3.39 27.55 -5.95
CA LEU A 255 -2.63 28.81 -6.04
C LEU A 255 -3.39 30.00 -5.44
N GLN A 256 -4.72 30.00 -5.56
CA GLN A 256 -5.58 31.02 -4.95
C GLN A 256 -5.64 30.88 -3.41
N ASN A 257 -5.32 29.71 -2.87
CA ASN A 257 -5.40 29.40 -1.44
C ASN A 257 -4.02 29.17 -0.80
N GLY A 258 -3.03 29.98 -1.21
CA GLY A 258 -1.70 30.01 -0.59
C GLY A 258 -0.62 29.20 -1.30
N GLY A 259 -0.95 28.48 -2.38
CA GLY A 259 0.03 27.74 -3.18
C GLY A 259 0.54 26.47 -2.50
N PHE A 260 1.65 25.93 -2.99
CA PHE A 260 2.18 24.62 -2.59
C PHE A 260 2.87 24.61 -1.20
N GLY A 261 3.29 25.76 -0.68
CA GLY A 261 4.20 25.83 0.47
C GLY A 261 5.67 25.77 0.02
N THR A 262 6.52 25.07 0.77
CA THR A 262 7.95 24.89 0.50
C THR A 262 8.37 23.42 0.64
N PRO A 263 9.56 23.01 0.15
CA PRO A 263 10.04 21.63 0.28
C PRO A 263 10.08 21.07 1.70
N THR A 264 10.16 21.93 2.72
CA THR A 264 10.23 21.51 4.14
C THR A 264 8.96 21.85 4.91
N SER A 265 7.95 22.45 4.26
CA SER A 265 6.69 22.85 4.89
C SER A 265 5.63 23.01 3.81
N PHE A 266 4.91 21.93 3.52
CA PHE A 266 3.76 21.97 2.61
C PHE A 266 2.65 22.85 3.18
N ASN A 267 1.78 23.35 2.32
CA ASN A 267 0.69 24.22 2.75
C ASN A 267 -0.37 23.44 3.54
N SER A 268 -0.38 23.61 4.87
CA SER A 268 -1.28 22.90 5.78
C SER A 268 -2.74 23.34 5.72
N TYR A 269 -3.07 24.41 4.97
CA TYR A 269 -4.46 24.79 4.71
C TYR A 269 -5.26 23.61 4.12
N PHE A 270 -4.63 22.81 3.26
CA PHE A 270 -5.30 21.70 2.57
C PHE A 270 -5.55 20.47 3.46
N ASN A 271 -5.04 20.45 4.70
CA ASN A 271 -5.31 19.38 5.66
C ASN A 271 -6.79 19.33 6.05
N GLN A 272 -7.43 20.50 6.18
CA GLN A 272 -8.86 20.65 6.49
C GLN A 272 -9.70 21.08 5.28
N HIS A 273 -9.04 21.45 4.19
CA HIS A 273 -9.66 21.93 2.96
C HIS A 273 -9.10 21.17 1.74
N PRO A 274 -9.44 19.88 1.57
CA PRO A 274 -8.92 19.09 0.47
C PRO A 274 -9.15 19.76 -0.88
N ILE A 275 -8.14 19.68 -1.75
CA ILE A 275 -8.13 20.37 -3.04
C ILE A 275 -9.26 19.80 -3.92
N PRO A 276 -9.99 20.63 -4.68
CA PRO A 276 -10.96 20.14 -5.66
C PRO A 276 -10.32 19.17 -6.66
N GLY A 277 -11.02 18.05 -6.90
CA GLY A 277 -10.66 17.05 -7.89
C GLY A 277 -11.76 16.86 -8.95
N THR A 278 -11.51 16.01 -9.94
CA THR A 278 -12.42 15.72 -11.05
C THR A 278 -13.37 14.54 -10.78
N GLY A 279 -13.21 13.87 -9.64
CA GLY A 279 -13.88 12.62 -9.29
C GLY A 279 -15.38 12.73 -8.98
N PRO A 280 -16.03 11.57 -8.76
CA PRO A 280 -17.47 11.45 -8.51
C PRO A 280 -17.95 12.04 -7.19
N TYR A 281 -17.06 12.31 -6.23
CA TYR A 281 -17.38 12.94 -4.96
C TYR A 281 -16.42 14.10 -4.65
N ALA A 282 -16.84 14.98 -3.75
CA ALA A 282 -16.01 16.04 -3.19
C ALA A 282 -16.08 16.00 -1.66
N VAL A 283 -14.97 16.33 -0.99
CA VAL A 283 -14.94 16.47 0.48
C VAL A 283 -15.74 17.71 0.87
N THR A 284 -16.64 17.55 1.84
CA THR A 284 -17.49 18.63 2.35
C THR A 284 -17.20 18.98 3.80
N GLN A 285 -16.69 18.02 4.59
CA GLN A 285 -16.37 18.24 5.99
C GLN A 285 -15.26 17.29 6.44
N VAL A 286 -14.28 17.83 7.16
CA VAL A 286 -13.26 17.08 7.88
C VAL A 286 -13.41 17.39 9.35
N VAL A 287 -13.64 16.36 10.17
CA VAL A 287 -13.59 16.47 11.63
C VAL A 287 -12.48 15.55 12.11
N GLN A 288 -11.34 16.17 12.44
CA GLN A 288 -10.11 15.48 12.79
C GLN A 288 -10.34 14.38 13.82
N ASN A 289 -9.77 13.19 13.58
CA ASN A 289 -9.90 12.02 14.46
C ASN A 289 -11.36 11.64 14.77
N SER A 290 -12.29 11.93 13.86
CA SER A 290 -13.70 11.59 14.02
C SER A 290 -14.33 11.12 12.73
N TYR A 291 -14.48 11.99 11.73
CA TYR A 291 -15.07 11.58 10.45
C TYR A 291 -14.69 12.52 9.30
N VAL A 292 -14.83 12.01 8.08
CA VAL A 292 -14.80 12.78 6.83
C VAL A 292 -16.10 12.59 6.08
N LYS A 293 -16.68 13.68 5.58
CA LYS A 293 -17.90 13.66 4.75
C LYS A 293 -17.61 14.03 3.31
N PHE A 294 -18.29 13.34 2.42
CA PHE A 294 -18.25 13.53 0.99
C PHE A 294 -19.67 13.72 0.46
N SER A 295 -19.82 14.54 -0.58
CA SER A 295 -21.06 14.66 -1.35
C SER A 295 -20.78 14.37 -2.81
N GLN A 296 -21.76 13.77 -3.50
CA GLN A 296 -21.64 13.47 -4.92
C GLN A 296 -21.37 14.75 -5.74
N ASN A 297 -20.35 14.71 -6.60
CA ASN A 297 -19.95 15.79 -7.48
C ASN A 297 -20.98 15.95 -8.61
N GLN A 298 -21.72 17.05 -8.58
CA GLN A 298 -22.76 17.29 -9.57
C GLN A 298 -22.22 17.51 -10.99
N LYS A 299 -20.95 17.92 -11.11
CA LYS A 299 -20.23 18.20 -12.37
C LYS A 299 -19.40 17.01 -12.87
N TYR A 300 -19.56 15.84 -12.25
CA TYR A 300 -18.76 14.66 -12.60
C TYR A 300 -18.97 14.25 -14.06
N TRP A 301 -17.88 14.20 -14.81
CA TRP A 301 -17.89 13.91 -16.25
C TRP A 301 -18.35 12.47 -16.57
N GLY A 302 -18.18 11.52 -15.64
CA GLY A 302 -18.66 10.15 -15.81
C GLY A 302 -20.18 10.05 -15.99
N LYS A 303 -20.95 11.08 -15.60
CA LYS A 303 -22.41 11.16 -15.83
C LYS A 303 -22.81 11.16 -17.30
N SER A 304 -21.92 11.56 -18.22
CA SER A 304 -22.21 11.55 -19.66
C SER A 304 -21.87 10.22 -20.32
N LEU A 305 -21.27 9.26 -19.60
CA LEU A 305 -20.91 7.96 -20.15
C LEU A 305 -22.15 7.09 -20.32
N SER A 306 -22.15 6.29 -21.38
CA SER A 306 -23.16 5.26 -21.60
C SER A 306 -22.99 4.10 -20.61
N ALA A 307 -24.06 3.33 -20.41
CA ALA A 307 -24.01 2.12 -19.58
C ALA A 307 -22.96 1.10 -20.08
N ALA A 308 -22.68 1.05 -21.39
CA ALA A 308 -21.66 0.18 -21.96
C ALA A 308 -20.23 0.67 -21.61
N GLU A 309 -20.00 1.98 -21.62
CA GLU A 309 -18.72 2.56 -21.19
C GLU A 309 -18.48 2.34 -19.69
N ILE A 310 -19.52 2.51 -18.86
CA ILE A 310 -19.45 2.20 -17.42
C ILE A 310 -19.22 0.70 -17.20
N ALA A 311 -19.92 -0.19 -17.93
CA ALA A 311 -19.67 -1.62 -17.81
C ALA A 311 -18.23 -2.01 -18.19
N ALA A 312 -17.62 -1.31 -19.15
CA ALA A 312 -16.24 -1.54 -19.55
C ALA A 312 -15.21 -0.99 -18.54
N GLN A 313 -15.54 0.08 -17.83
CA GLN A 313 -14.70 0.67 -16.77
C GLN A 313 -15.57 1.15 -15.60
N PRO A 314 -16.00 0.23 -14.70
CA PRO A 314 -16.97 0.54 -13.65
C PRO A 314 -16.51 1.60 -12.64
N ILE A 315 -15.19 1.81 -12.52
CA ILE A 315 -14.62 2.88 -11.70
C ILE A 315 -15.11 4.28 -12.11
N TRP A 316 -15.65 4.44 -13.31
CA TRP A 316 -16.25 5.68 -13.76
C TRP A 316 -17.74 5.86 -13.44
N ASP A 317 -18.36 4.91 -12.74
CA ASP A 317 -19.76 5.02 -12.36
C ASP A 317 -20.04 6.35 -11.63
N PRO A 318 -21.16 7.04 -11.88
CA PRO A 318 -21.47 8.29 -11.20
C PRO A 318 -21.70 8.19 -9.69
N GLY A 319 -21.97 7.01 -9.15
CA GLY A 319 -22.24 6.76 -7.75
C GLY A 319 -23.72 6.62 -7.41
N HIS A 320 -23.98 5.73 -6.45
CA HIS A 320 -25.32 5.34 -6.00
C HIS A 320 -25.66 5.87 -4.60
N ALA A 321 -24.77 6.65 -3.97
CA ALA A 321 -25.02 7.32 -2.70
C ALA A 321 -24.89 8.84 -2.85
N ALA A 322 -25.83 9.61 -2.30
CA ALA A 322 -25.75 11.07 -2.38
C ALA A 322 -24.61 11.62 -1.50
N ASN A 323 -24.41 11.00 -0.34
CA ASN A 323 -23.39 11.33 0.64
C ASN A 323 -22.59 10.08 1.04
N VAL A 324 -21.34 10.30 1.44
CA VAL A 324 -20.52 9.27 2.10
C VAL A 324 -19.96 9.84 3.39
N ILE A 325 -19.99 9.06 4.45
CA ILE A 325 -19.35 9.39 5.72
C ILE A 325 -18.40 8.25 6.07
N VAL A 326 -17.12 8.59 6.26
CA VAL A 326 -16.12 7.67 6.78
C VAL A 326 -15.83 8.06 8.22
N TYR A 327 -16.11 7.15 9.15
CA TYR A 327 -15.87 7.31 10.58
C TYR A 327 -14.53 6.71 10.97
N TYR A 328 -13.74 7.46 11.74
CA TYR A 328 -12.57 6.92 12.41
C TYR A 328 -12.99 6.26 13.73
N LYS A 329 -12.76 4.96 13.80
CA LYS A 329 -13.14 4.11 14.93
C LYS A 329 -12.04 3.10 15.20
N PRO A 330 -11.06 3.41 16.07
CA PRO A 330 -9.88 2.54 16.28
C PRO A 330 -10.21 1.22 16.99
N ASN A 331 -11.33 1.12 17.71
CA ASN A 331 -11.70 -0.11 18.42
C ASN A 331 -12.34 -1.15 17.48
N ASN A 332 -11.66 -2.29 17.27
CA ASN A 332 -12.12 -3.36 16.38
C ASN A 332 -13.49 -3.94 16.75
N ILE A 333 -13.71 -4.20 18.04
CA ILE A 333 -14.98 -4.75 18.54
C ILE A 333 -16.14 -3.78 18.27
N ALA A 334 -15.92 -2.47 18.45
CA ALA A 334 -16.92 -1.45 18.18
C ALA A 334 -17.28 -1.38 16.68
N ARG A 335 -16.29 -1.49 15.79
CA ARG A 335 -16.51 -1.57 14.34
C ARG A 335 -17.35 -2.80 13.95
N VAL A 336 -17.03 -3.98 14.48
CA VAL A 336 -17.82 -5.20 14.28
C VAL A 336 -19.25 -5.05 14.83
N THR A 337 -19.40 -4.41 15.99
CA THR A 337 -20.71 -4.14 16.62
C THR A 337 -21.57 -3.21 15.77
N ASP A 338 -20.99 -2.14 15.22
CA ASP A 338 -21.69 -1.21 14.33
C ASP A 338 -22.15 -1.90 13.05
N LEU A 339 -21.30 -2.76 12.48
CA LEU A 339 -21.66 -3.57 11.32
C LEU A 339 -22.81 -4.56 11.62
N GLN A 340 -22.76 -5.27 12.75
CA GLN A 340 -23.82 -6.20 13.18
C GLN A 340 -25.16 -5.49 13.42
N ASN A 341 -25.11 -4.28 14.00
CA ASN A 341 -26.28 -3.46 14.26
C ASN A 341 -26.74 -2.64 13.04
N LYS A 342 -26.07 -2.76 11.90
CA LYS A 342 -26.35 -2.02 10.65
C LYS A 342 -26.29 -0.49 10.83
N VAL A 343 -25.42 -0.02 11.73
CA VAL A 343 -25.09 1.40 11.90
C VAL A 343 -24.25 1.90 10.72
N VAL A 344 -23.36 1.04 10.23
CA VAL A 344 -22.53 1.27 9.04
C VAL A 344 -22.80 0.21 7.97
N HIS A 345 -22.43 0.53 6.73
CA HIS A 345 -22.62 -0.35 5.58
C HIS A 345 -21.38 -1.18 5.28
N ILE A 346 -20.18 -0.62 5.50
CA ILE A 346 -18.88 -1.25 5.28
C ILE A 346 -18.01 -0.94 6.50
N SER A 347 -17.19 -1.89 6.93
CA SER A 347 -16.24 -1.68 8.02
C SER A 347 -14.90 -2.35 7.72
N ALA A 348 -13.77 -1.69 8.00
CA ALA A 348 -12.49 -2.35 8.17
C ALA A 348 -12.50 -3.24 9.42
N VAL A 349 -12.08 -4.50 9.28
CA VAL A 349 -12.04 -5.48 10.39
C VAL A 349 -10.68 -6.18 10.40
N GLU A 350 -10.03 -6.21 11.56
CA GLU A 350 -8.69 -6.79 11.77
C GLU A 350 -8.76 -8.32 12.01
N PRO A 351 -7.64 -9.07 11.84
CA PRO A 351 -7.67 -10.52 11.88
C PRO A 351 -8.18 -11.13 13.21
N SER A 352 -8.06 -10.42 14.33
CA SER A 352 -8.51 -10.89 15.65
C SER A 352 -10.02 -11.17 15.72
N GLU A 353 -10.82 -10.49 14.90
CA GLU A 353 -12.28 -10.67 14.85
C GLU A 353 -12.75 -11.57 13.70
N TRP A 354 -11.81 -12.15 12.94
CA TRP A 354 -12.14 -13.00 11.80
C TRP A 354 -13.02 -14.22 12.12
N PRO A 355 -12.89 -14.87 13.31
CA PRO A 355 -13.82 -15.92 13.71
C PRO A 355 -15.27 -15.43 13.80
N VAL A 356 -15.50 -14.17 14.22
CA VAL A 356 -16.85 -13.58 14.28
C VAL A 356 -17.36 -13.29 12.88
N ILE A 357 -16.52 -12.77 12.00
CA ILE A 357 -16.88 -12.45 10.61
C ILE A 357 -17.28 -13.71 9.85
N THR A 358 -16.45 -14.75 9.91
CA THR A 358 -16.67 -16.01 9.19
C THR A 358 -17.82 -16.86 9.75
N ALA A 359 -18.17 -16.69 11.02
CA ALA A 359 -19.33 -17.35 11.63
C ALA A 359 -20.67 -16.75 11.18
N ASN A 360 -20.70 -15.51 10.66
CA ASN A 360 -21.93 -14.87 10.18
C ASN A 360 -22.08 -15.02 8.65
N PRO A 361 -23.03 -15.83 8.16
CA PRO A 361 -23.19 -16.04 6.73
C PRO A 361 -23.72 -14.82 5.98
N SER A 362 -24.24 -13.78 6.65
CA SER A 362 -24.69 -12.55 5.99
C SER A 362 -23.53 -11.63 5.60
N PHE A 363 -22.35 -11.83 6.21
CA PHE A 363 -21.21 -10.98 5.92
C PHE A 363 -20.46 -11.44 4.68
N SER A 364 -19.97 -10.45 3.94
CA SER A 364 -19.05 -10.60 2.82
C SER A 364 -17.83 -9.75 3.07
N PHE A 365 -16.71 -10.15 2.48
CA PHE A 365 -15.42 -9.50 2.67
C PHE A 365 -14.57 -9.62 1.42
N VAL A 366 -13.51 -8.81 1.35
CA VAL A 366 -12.55 -8.83 0.23
C VAL A 366 -11.45 -9.84 0.53
N GLU A 367 -11.31 -10.83 -0.36
CA GLU A 367 -10.17 -11.75 -0.38
C GLU A 367 -9.29 -11.42 -1.61
N GLN A 368 -7.98 -11.34 -1.37
CA GLN A 368 -6.97 -11.10 -2.39
C GLN A 368 -6.66 -12.39 -3.15
N PRO A 369 -6.44 -12.31 -4.47
CA PRO A 369 -6.00 -13.45 -5.24
C PRO A 369 -4.53 -13.77 -4.91
N PRO A 370 -4.03 -14.97 -5.23
CA PRO A 370 -2.65 -15.37 -4.91
C PRO A 370 -1.57 -14.63 -5.71
N TRP A 371 -1.96 -13.66 -6.55
CA TRP A 371 -1.07 -12.76 -7.28
C TRP A 371 -1.17 -11.31 -6.83
N ALA A 372 -1.79 -11.03 -5.68
CA ALA A 372 -1.78 -9.70 -5.10
C ALA A 372 -0.34 -9.19 -4.84
N GLY A 373 -0.19 -7.87 -4.87
CA GLY A 373 1.02 -7.12 -4.60
C GLY A 373 1.32 -7.00 -3.12
N GLU A 374 0.34 -6.90 -2.22
CA GLU A 374 0.63 -6.67 -0.79
C GLU A 374 1.46 -7.81 -0.17
N VAL A 375 2.75 -7.53 0.05
CA VAL A 375 3.75 -8.50 0.54
C VAL A 375 4.15 -8.22 1.98
N SER A 376 4.22 -9.27 2.80
CA SER A 376 4.87 -9.25 4.12
C SER A 376 6.29 -9.77 4.02
N LEU A 377 7.25 -9.04 4.57
CA LEU A 377 8.66 -9.42 4.57
C LEU A 377 9.41 -8.90 5.80
N LEU A 378 10.39 -9.69 6.23
CA LEU A 378 11.31 -9.38 7.31
C LEU A 378 12.69 -9.05 6.74
N GLY A 379 13.18 -7.84 6.98
CA GLY A 379 14.54 -7.45 6.65
C GLY A 379 15.56 -8.12 7.56
N LEU A 380 16.59 -8.72 6.96
CA LEU A 380 17.74 -9.30 7.66
C LEU A 380 18.95 -8.40 7.44
N ASN A 381 19.24 -7.53 8.41
CA ASN A 381 20.19 -6.44 8.23
C ASN A 381 21.63 -6.95 8.01
N GLY A 382 22.15 -6.73 6.80
CA GLY A 382 23.48 -7.18 6.37
C GLY A 382 24.65 -6.40 6.97
N HIS A 383 24.39 -5.38 7.79
CA HIS A 383 25.42 -4.47 8.35
C HIS A 383 25.56 -4.56 9.87
N VAL A 384 24.86 -5.49 10.51
CA VAL A 384 24.91 -5.72 11.95
C VAL A 384 25.30 -7.17 12.23
N TYR A 385 26.23 -7.40 13.16
CA TYR A 385 26.59 -8.76 13.56
C TYR A 385 25.46 -9.42 14.38
N PRO A 386 25.12 -10.70 14.14
CA PRO A 386 25.72 -11.65 13.20
C PRO A 386 25.03 -11.73 11.82
N THR A 387 23.97 -10.96 11.57
CA THR A 387 23.21 -10.98 10.30
C THR A 387 24.00 -10.41 9.11
N ASN A 388 25.15 -9.78 9.34
CA ASN A 388 26.11 -9.45 8.29
C ASN A 388 26.73 -10.68 7.60
N ILE A 389 26.68 -11.86 8.23
CA ILE A 389 27.18 -13.12 7.64
C ILE A 389 26.07 -13.77 6.81
N THR A 390 26.31 -14.00 5.52
CA THR A 390 25.31 -14.60 4.61
C THR A 390 24.79 -15.96 5.09
N ALA A 391 25.67 -16.86 5.54
CA ALA A 391 25.26 -18.16 6.06
C ALA A 391 24.36 -18.07 7.31
N VAL A 392 24.47 -17.01 8.11
CA VAL A 392 23.55 -16.76 9.23
C VAL A 392 22.17 -16.38 8.72
N ARG A 393 22.08 -15.49 7.73
CA ARG A 393 20.79 -15.13 7.11
C ARG A 393 20.12 -16.33 6.43
N GLN A 394 20.89 -17.12 5.70
CA GLN A 394 20.42 -18.38 5.11
C GLN A 394 19.90 -19.35 6.19
N ALA A 395 20.61 -19.50 7.32
CA ALA A 395 20.14 -20.34 8.42
C ALA A 395 18.85 -19.79 9.05
N ILE A 396 18.72 -18.47 9.21
CA ILE A 396 17.51 -17.82 9.76
C ILE A 396 16.29 -18.11 8.87
N VAL A 397 16.37 -17.88 7.56
CA VAL A 397 15.21 -18.08 6.66
C VAL A 397 14.74 -19.54 6.60
N HIS A 398 15.62 -20.50 6.88
CA HIS A 398 15.30 -21.92 6.98
C HIS A 398 14.90 -22.37 8.40
N ALA A 399 15.19 -21.58 9.43
CA ALA A 399 14.75 -21.86 10.79
C ALA A 399 13.33 -21.36 11.07
N ILE A 400 12.83 -20.37 10.32
CA ILE A 400 11.47 -19.85 10.47
C ILE A 400 10.44 -20.90 10.05
N ASN A 401 9.48 -21.20 10.92
CA ASN A 401 8.31 -22.02 10.63
C ASN A 401 7.17 -21.16 10.08
N TYR A 402 7.17 -20.96 8.76
CA TYR A 402 6.15 -20.18 8.06
C TYR A 402 4.72 -20.69 8.28
N THR A 403 4.52 -22.00 8.49
CA THR A 403 3.18 -22.56 8.76
C THR A 403 2.64 -22.07 10.11
N ASP A 404 3.50 -22.07 11.13
CA ASP A 404 3.16 -21.54 12.46
C ASP A 404 2.92 -20.03 12.42
N VAL A 405 3.74 -19.29 11.66
CA VAL A 405 3.55 -17.85 11.42
C VAL A 405 2.15 -17.60 10.84
N TYR A 406 1.78 -18.31 9.77
CA TYR A 406 0.47 -18.13 9.13
C TYR A 406 -0.68 -18.49 10.07
N ALA A 407 -0.58 -19.61 10.79
CA ALA A 407 -1.63 -20.07 11.68
C ALA A 407 -1.85 -19.13 12.88
N LYS A 408 -0.76 -18.70 13.54
CA LYS A 408 -0.83 -17.94 14.80
C LYS A 408 -1.08 -16.45 14.59
N ALA A 409 -0.49 -15.84 13.57
CA ALA A 409 -0.61 -14.40 13.35
C ALA A 409 -1.75 -14.03 12.39
N TYR A 410 -2.07 -14.92 11.44
CA TYR A 410 -2.93 -14.58 10.29
C TYR A 410 -4.06 -15.59 10.05
N GLN A 411 -4.37 -16.47 11.01
CA GLN A 411 -5.46 -17.46 10.89
C GLN A 411 -5.36 -18.39 9.65
N GLY A 412 -4.15 -18.62 9.15
CA GLY A 412 -3.89 -19.39 7.91
C GLY A 412 -4.18 -18.64 6.61
N LEU A 413 -4.44 -17.32 6.68
CA LEU A 413 -4.85 -16.48 5.55
C LEU A 413 -3.64 -15.76 4.91
N MET A 414 -2.62 -16.54 4.59
CA MET A 414 -1.43 -16.10 3.86
C MET A 414 -1.16 -17.04 2.68
N THR A 415 -0.53 -16.52 1.65
CA THR A 415 -0.01 -17.29 0.52
C THR A 415 1.52 -17.22 0.52
N PRO A 416 2.24 -18.34 0.35
CA PRO A 416 3.69 -18.31 0.18
C PRO A 416 4.15 -17.40 -0.97
N TYR A 417 5.36 -16.86 -0.84
CA TYR A 417 5.88 -15.81 -1.72
C TYR A 417 7.39 -15.95 -1.94
N VAL A 418 7.84 -15.59 -3.15
CA VAL A 418 9.25 -15.40 -3.49
C VAL A 418 9.41 -14.02 -4.10
N GLY A 419 10.13 -13.13 -3.42
CA GLY A 419 10.42 -11.80 -3.94
C GLY A 419 11.71 -11.71 -4.77
N PRO A 420 12.08 -10.52 -5.27
CA PRO A 420 11.49 -9.25 -4.86
C PRO A 420 10.20 -8.90 -5.60
N GLU A 421 9.93 -9.44 -6.79
CA GLU A 421 8.71 -9.12 -7.58
C GLU A 421 7.50 -9.94 -7.14
N TYR A 422 6.28 -9.43 -7.34
CA TYR A 422 5.02 -10.11 -7.03
C TYR A 422 4.33 -10.76 -8.25
N PRO A 423 3.40 -11.72 -8.05
CA PRO A 423 3.00 -12.62 -9.13
C PRO A 423 2.13 -12.01 -10.25
N ALA A 424 1.57 -10.80 -10.09
CA ALA A 424 0.82 -10.16 -11.19
C ALA A 424 1.75 -9.73 -12.34
N TRP A 425 3.01 -9.39 -12.05
CA TRP A 425 4.04 -9.17 -13.07
C TRP A 425 4.67 -10.50 -13.50
N ARG A 426 3.88 -11.41 -14.06
CA ARG A 426 4.27 -12.79 -14.40
C ARG A 426 5.59 -12.91 -15.16
N ASP A 427 5.85 -11.98 -16.07
CA ASP A 427 7.05 -11.96 -16.90
C ASP A 427 8.32 -11.51 -16.15
N PHE A 428 8.18 -11.05 -14.92
CA PHE A 428 9.26 -10.62 -14.03
C PHE A 428 9.24 -11.34 -12.66
N TYR A 429 8.16 -12.05 -12.36
CA TYR A 429 8.02 -12.87 -11.16
C TYR A 429 8.84 -14.16 -11.24
N ASN A 430 9.62 -14.42 -10.19
CA ASN A 430 10.44 -15.63 -10.03
C ASN A 430 11.23 -16.06 -11.29
N LEU A 431 11.85 -15.08 -11.97
CA LEU A 431 12.68 -15.29 -13.16
C LEU A 431 13.82 -16.30 -12.96
N GLY A 432 14.29 -16.44 -11.71
CA GLY A 432 15.34 -17.38 -11.32
C GLY A 432 14.85 -18.82 -11.12
N GLY A 433 13.54 -19.07 -11.14
CA GLY A 433 12.96 -20.38 -10.88
C GLY A 433 13.31 -20.91 -9.48
N VAL A 434 13.49 -20.03 -8.50
CA VAL A 434 13.83 -20.43 -7.13
C VAL A 434 12.57 -20.88 -6.40
N SER A 435 12.74 -21.79 -5.45
CA SER A 435 11.65 -22.22 -4.56
C SER A 435 11.61 -21.33 -3.32
N GLU A 436 10.43 -21.19 -2.73
CA GLU A 436 10.24 -20.57 -1.42
C GLU A 436 11.20 -21.14 -0.38
N TYR A 437 11.63 -20.31 0.58
CA TYR A 437 12.34 -20.82 1.75
C TYR A 437 11.43 -21.77 2.52
N LYS A 438 11.98 -22.93 2.90
CA LYS A 438 11.25 -23.95 3.67
C LYS A 438 11.81 -24.03 5.08
N TYR A 439 10.92 -24.25 6.03
CA TYR A 439 11.29 -24.61 7.39
C TYR A 439 12.05 -25.95 7.38
N ASP A 440 13.35 -25.89 7.65
CA ASP A 440 14.27 -27.02 7.72
C ASP A 440 15.37 -26.71 8.74
N LEU A 441 15.14 -27.12 9.99
CA LEU A 441 16.10 -26.96 11.08
C LEU A 441 17.41 -27.72 10.84
N ASN A 442 17.38 -28.83 10.10
CA ASN A 442 18.59 -29.59 9.82
C ASN A 442 19.48 -28.81 8.85
N LEU A 443 18.89 -28.27 7.79
CA LEU A 443 19.58 -27.40 6.86
C LEU A 443 20.12 -26.14 7.56
N ALA A 444 19.31 -25.48 8.39
CA ALA A 444 19.74 -24.31 9.15
C ALA A 444 20.98 -24.60 10.02
N LYS A 445 20.96 -25.70 10.79
CA LYS A 445 22.11 -26.13 11.61
C LYS A 445 23.31 -26.55 10.76
N GLN A 446 23.08 -27.19 9.63
CA GLN A 446 24.11 -27.59 8.69
C GLN A 446 24.83 -26.36 8.12
N LEU A 447 24.09 -25.34 7.67
CA LEU A 447 24.64 -24.10 7.13
C LEU A 447 25.56 -23.40 8.15
N LEU A 448 25.14 -23.35 9.42
CA LEU A 448 25.97 -22.79 10.51
C LEU A 448 27.25 -23.62 10.73
N THR A 449 27.11 -24.95 10.82
CA THR A 449 28.24 -25.85 11.10
C THR A 449 29.27 -25.87 9.97
N GLN A 450 28.81 -25.94 8.71
CA GLN A 450 29.68 -25.99 7.52
C GLN A 450 30.47 -24.69 7.32
N ASN A 451 29.94 -23.56 7.80
CA ASN A 451 30.62 -22.28 7.76
C ASN A 451 31.39 -21.96 9.07
N HIS A 452 31.55 -22.95 9.96
CA HIS A 452 32.26 -22.81 11.23
C HIS A 452 31.70 -21.70 12.15
N ILE A 453 30.38 -21.51 12.12
CA ILE A 453 29.68 -20.49 12.90
C ILE A 453 29.27 -21.07 14.26
N ASP A 454 29.72 -20.42 15.32
CA ASP A 454 29.43 -20.78 16.71
C ASP A 454 28.40 -19.80 17.30
N THR A 455 27.13 -20.21 17.31
CA THR A 455 26.02 -19.35 17.75
C THR A 455 26.06 -19.05 19.25
N SER A 456 26.80 -19.82 20.06
CA SER A 456 26.94 -19.55 21.50
C SER A 456 27.68 -18.24 21.80
N LYS A 457 28.37 -17.68 20.80
CA LYS A 457 29.08 -16.40 20.87
C LYS A 457 28.26 -15.22 20.36
N PHE A 458 27.05 -15.46 19.87
CA PHE A 458 26.23 -14.40 19.33
C PHE A 458 25.68 -13.51 20.45
N PRO A 459 25.54 -12.19 20.20
CA PRO A 459 24.67 -11.38 21.02
C PRO A 459 23.21 -11.81 20.84
N SER A 460 22.32 -11.37 21.72
CA SER A 460 20.89 -11.38 21.40
C SER A 460 20.64 -10.56 20.14
N LEU A 461 19.85 -11.12 19.22
CA LEU A 461 19.41 -10.42 18.02
C LEU A 461 18.31 -9.44 18.41
N THR A 462 18.49 -8.16 18.09
CA THR A 462 17.45 -7.15 18.29
C THR A 462 16.37 -7.33 17.24
N PHE A 463 15.12 -7.42 17.68
CA PHE A 463 13.93 -7.40 16.84
C PHE A 463 13.00 -6.27 17.26
N ASN A 464 13.03 -5.17 16.51
CA ASN A 464 12.15 -4.03 16.75
C ASN A 464 10.74 -4.31 16.18
N VAL A 465 9.71 -4.03 16.98
CA VAL A 465 8.29 -4.19 16.60
C VAL A 465 7.53 -2.93 16.99
N GLN A 466 6.68 -2.42 16.10
CA GLN A 466 5.85 -1.25 16.38
C GLN A 466 4.76 -1.59 17.42
N ALA A 467 4.61 -0.73 18.42
CA ALA A 467 3.54 -0.79 19.41
C ALA A 467 2.16 -0.69 18.74
N GLY A 468 1.23 -1.54 19.16
CA GLY A 468 -0.13 -1.60 18.61
C GLY A 468 -0.29 -2.55 17.43
N CYS A 469 0.78 -3.12 16.87
CA CYS A 469 0.64 -4.20 15.89
C CYS A 469 0.63 -5.58 16.58
N GLU A 470 -0.56 -6.13 16.81
CA GLU A 470 -0.74 -7.44 17.46
C GLU A 470 -0.20 -8.59 16.59
N SER A 471 -0.54 -8.62 15.30
CA SER A 471 -0.07 -9.66 14.39
C SER A 471 1.47 -9.64 14.26
N CYS A 472 2.09 -8.46 14.16
CA CYS A 472 3.55 -8.32 14.13
C CYS A 472 4.20 -8.89 15.39
N THR A 473 3.60 -8.63 16.55
CA THR A 473 4.06 -9.18 17.84
C THR A 473 3.99 -10.71 17.83
N ASN A 474 2.86 -11.27 17.39
CA ASN A 474 2.67 -12.72 17.27
C ASN A 474 3.69 -13.35 16.31
N VAL A 475 3.99 -12.73 15.16
CA VAL A 475 5.04 -13.22 14.26
C VAL A 475 6.41 -13.16 14.92
N ALA A 476 6.73 -12.06 15.61
CA ALA A 476 8.02 -11.90 16.28
C ALA A 476 8.25 -12.96 17.37
N GLU A 477 7.22 -13.31 18.15
CA GLU A 477 7.29 -14.36 19.16
C GLU A 477 7.49 -15.76 18.54
N VAL A 478 6.84 -16.05 17.41
CA VAL A 478 7.08 -17.31 16.66
C VAL A 478 8.53 -17.37 16.19
N ILE A 479 9.04 -16.30 15.58
CA ILE A 479 10.44 -16.24 15.11
C ILE A 479 11.43 -16.34 16.28
N GLN A 480 11.16 -15.69 17.41
CA GLN A 480 11.97 -15.82 18.62
C GLN A 480 12.04 -17.28 19.10
N SER A 481 10.90 -17.97 19.13
CA SER A 481 10.84 -19.40 19.48
C SER A 481 11.62 -20.27 18.49
N ASP A 482 11.45 -20.04 17.19
CA ASP A 482 12.10 -20.80 16.13
C ASP A 482 13.62 -20.64 16.14
N LEU A 483 14.12 -19.40 16.28
CA LEU A 483 15.56 -19.12 16.32
C LEU A 483 16.24 -19.67 17.58
N SER A 484 15.52 -19.85 18.69
CA SER A 484 16.05 -20.55 19.87
C SER A 484 16.43 -22.01 19.57
N SER A 485 15.77 -22.65 18.60
CA SER A 485 16.04 -24.04 18.19
C SER A 485 17.38 -24.23 17.48
N ILE A 486 18.01 -23.13 17.05
CA ILE A 486 19.37 -23.06 16.50
C ILE A 486 20.33 -22.26 17.40
N ASN A 487 19.96 -22.09 18.68
CA ASN A 487 20.76 -21.42 19.72
C ASN A 487 21.06 -19.94 19.40
N MET A 488 20.10 -19.25 18.79
CA MET A 488 20.11 -17.79 18.67
C MET A 488 19.06 -17.20 19.61
N THR A 489 19.44 -16.23 20.44
CA THR A 489 18.51 -15.51 21.32
C THR A 489 18.00 -14.28 20.58
N VAL A 490 16.70 -13.98 20.69
CA VAL A 490 16.08 -12.79 20.09
C VAL A 490 15.46 -11.95 21.19
N ASP A 491 15.81 -10.67 21.24
CA ASP A 491 15.21 -9.68 22.14
C ASP A 491 14.18 -8.85 21.35
N ILE A 492 12.89 -9.01 21.69
CA ILE A 492 11.80 -8.27 21.05
C ILE A 492 11.65 -6.91 21.75
N HIS A 493 11.79 -5.84 20.99
CA HIS A 493 11.64 -4.47 21.46
C HIS A 493 10.37 -3.85 20.88
N VAL A 494 9.32 -3.75 21.70
CA VAL A 494 8.10 -3.02 21.33
C VAL A 494 8.32 -1.52 21.52
N ILE A 495 8.31 -0.77 20.42
CA ILE A 495 8.65 0.66 20.38
C ILE A 495 7.53 1.49 19.73
N SER A 496 7.47 2.78 20.03
CA SER A 496 6.47 3.67 19.41
C SER A 496 6.66 3.79 17.89
N THR A 497 5.61 4.14 17.16
CA THR A 497 5.66 4.39 15.70
C THR A 497 6.78 5.35 15.31
N ALA A 498 6.89 6.49 15.99
CA ALA A 498 7.93 7.48 15.72
C ALA A 498 9.34 6.91 15.93
N GLN A 499 9.55 6.12 17.00
CA GLN A 499 10.84 5.46 17.23
C GLN A 499 11.13 4.40 16.16
N TYR A 500 10.11 3.65 15.73
CA TYR A 500 10.27 2.62 14.70
C TYR A 500 10.73 3.20 13.37
N TYR A 501 10.09 4.26 12.88
CA TYR A 501 10.40 4.85 11.57
C TYR A 501 11.63 5.77 11.60
N SER A 502 11.99 6.35 12.74
CA SER A 502 13.11 7.31 12.83
C SER A 502 14.47 6.88 12.25
N PRO A 503 14.91 5.61 12.33
CA PRO A 503 16.17 5.18 11.72
C PRO A 503 16.06 4.90 10.21
N PHE A 504 14.85 4.82 9.64
CA PHE A 504 14.63 4.47 8.24
C PHE A 504 14.51 5.72 7.34
N GLY A 505 14.84 5.52 6.06
CA GLY A 505 14.72 6.51 4.99
C GLY A 505 15.25 5.92 3.68
N ASN A 506 16.00 6.72 2.92
CA ASN A 506 16.69 6.22 1.73
C ASN A 506 17.79 5.19 2.07
N TYR A 507 18.30 4.49 1.06
CA TYR A 507 19.37 3.49 1.21
C TYR A 507 20.55 3.99 2.07
N GLN A 508 21.01 5.22 1.84
CA GLN A 508 22.16 5.78 2.54
C GLN A 508 21.86 6.06 4.02
N THR A 509 20.62 6.45 4.33
CA THR A 509 20.11 6.65 5.70
C THR A 509 20.03 5.31 6.42
N ASN A 510 19.44 4.28 5.79
CA ASN A 510 19.35 2.93 6.35
C ASN A 510 20.74 2.35 6.64
N LEU A 511 21.70 2.57 5.72
CA LEU A 511 23.09 2.16 5.90
C LEU A 511 23.76 2.87 7.10
N GLN A 512 23.57 4.19 7.24
CA GLN A 512 24.12 4.97 8.35
C GLN A 512 23.51 4.57 9.70
N ASN A 513 22.22 4.26 9.70
CA ASN A 513 21.45 3.92 10.89
C ASN A 513 21.35 2.42 11.15
N ALA A 514 22.12 1.57 10.44
CA ALA A 514 21.98 0.12 10.49
C ALA A 514 21.98 -0.45 11.92
N GLN A 515 22.79 0.08 12.83
CA GLN A 515 22.82 -0.35 14.23
C GLN A 515 21.52 -0.02 14.99
N GLN A 516 20.87 1.10 14.67
CA GLN A 516 19.60 1.50 15.29
C GLN A 516 18.43 0.66 14.75
N ILE A 517 18.47 0.30 13.46
CA ILE A 517 17.50 -0.60 12.81
C ILE A 517 17.50 -1.97 13.52
N GLY A 518 18.68 -2.46 13.93
CA GLY A 518 18.86 -3.77 14.54
C GLY A 518 19.04 -4.88 13.49
N GLN A 519 19.12 -6.13 13.96
CA GLN A 519 19.33 -7.30 13.09
C GLN A 519 18.07 -7.68 12.32
N LEU A 520 16.90 -7.58 12.97
CA LEU A 520 15.60 -7.97 12.44
C LEU A 520 14.63 -6.78 12.51
N ALA A 521 14.00 -6.45 11.39
CA ALA A 521 12.95 -5.44 11.33
C ALA A 521 11.97 -5.79 10.21
N PHE A 522 10.67 -5.65 10.48
CA PHE A 522 9.67 -5.79 9.43
C PHE A 522 9.78 -4.63 8.43
N VAL A 523 9.53 -4.90 7.15
CA VAL A 523 9.27 -3.80 6.22
C VAL A 523 7.98 -3.11 6.62
N ASN A 524 8.03 -1.78 6.68
CA ASN A 524 6.90 -0.92 7.01
C ASN A 524 6.17 -1.36 8.29
N SER A 525 6.93 -1.64 9.35
CA SER A 525 6.39 -2.06 10.66
C SER A 525 5.50 -3.31 10.64
N GLY A 526 5.57 -4.13 9.58
CA GLY A 526 4.78 -5.35 9.43
C GLY A 526 3.45 -5.13 8.71
N PHE A 527 3.12 -3.89 8.32
CA PHE A 527 2.01 -3.59 7.42
C PHE A 527 2.27 -4.04 5.98
N GLY A 528 3.44 -4.60 5.70
CA GLY A 528 3.77 -5.05 4.36
C GLY A 528 4.08 -3.91 3.40
N TRP A 529 4.04 -4.20 2.12
CA TRP A 529 4.28 -3.22 1.08
C TRP A 529 3.42 -3.54 -0.14
N SER A 530 2.71 -2.54 -0.67
CA SER A 530 2.07 -2.55 -1.98
C SER A 530 2.93 -1.81 -3.01
N PRO A 531 2.83 -2.11 -4.32
CA PRO A 531 3.47 -1.33 -5.36
C PRO A 531 3.09 0.13 -5.23
N ALA A 532 4.08 1.00 -5.21
CA ALA A 532 3.86 2.44 -5.12
C ALA A 532 3.76 3.06 -6.52
N THR A 533 4.24 2.36 -7.53
CA THR A 533 3.98 2.59 -8.96
C THR A 533 3.58 1.28 -9.64
N LEU A 534 2.65 1.35 -10.60
CA LEU A 534 2.23 0.15 -11.31
C LEU A 534 3.19 -0.19 -12.44
N THR A 535 4.40 -0.62 -12.10
CA THR A 535 5.41 -1.06 -13.07
C THR A 535 6.14 -2.30 -12.54
N PRO A 536 6.73 -3.15 -13.41
CA PRO A 536 7.51 -4.32 -12.95
C PRO A 536 8.88 -3.92 -12.41
N ALA A 537 9.17 -2.62 -12.26
CA ALA A 537 10.40 -2.14 -11.65
C ALA A 537 10.22 -1.79 -10.18
N ASP A 538 8.97 -1.60 -9.71
CA ASP A 538 8.69 -1.00 -8.41
C ASP A 538 9.37 -1.75 -7.27
N TYR A 539 9.15 -3.06 -7.16
CA TYR A 539 9.71 -3.84 -6.07
C TYR A 539 11.22 -4.03 -6.18
N TRP A 540 11.75 -4.09 -7.40
CA TRP A 540 13.19 -4.12 -7.64
C TRP A 540 13.87 -2.82 -7.20
N VAL A 541 13.25 -1.68 -7.52
CA VAL A 541 13.72 -0.34 -7.13
C VAL A 541 13.55 -0.13 -5.63
N THR A 542 12.43 -0.56 -5.06
CA THR A 542 12.13 -0.36 -3.64
C THR A 542 12.99 -1.24 -2.77
N PHE A 543 13.04 -2.56 -2.97
CA PHE A 543 13.62 -3.48 -1.99
C PHE A 543 15.12 -3.70 -2.14
N VAL A 544 15.70 -3.54 -3.33
CA VAL A 544 17.08 -4.01 -3.60
C VAL A 544 17.95 -3.02 -4.39
N ASN A 545 17.52 -1.75 -4.49
CA ASN A 545 18.28 -0.69 -5.13
C ASN A 545 19.09 0.14 -4.13
N ASN A 546 20.30 0.53 -4.52
CA ASN A 546 21.12 1.47 -3.76
C ASN A 546 20.64 2.93 -3.85
N ALA A 547 19.70 3.22 -4.76
CA ALA A 547 19.06 4.53 -4.92
C ALA A 547 17.58 4.56 -4.45
N SER A 548 17.15 3.55 -3.69
CA SER A 548 15.82 3.54 -3.08
C SER A 548 15.65 4.71 -2.10
N ILE A 549 14.54 5.45 -2.20
CA ILE A 549 14.24 6.60 -1.32
C ILE A 549 13.42 6.21 -0.09
N TRP A 550 12.64 5.13 -0.16
CA TRP A 550 11.79 4.64 0.95
C TRP A 550 12.12 3.21 1.40
N GLY A 551 12.83 2.46 0.57
CA GLY A 551 13.00 1.03 0.74
C GLY A 551 14.44 0.60 1.00
N ASN A 552 14.71 -0.65 0.64
CA ASN A 552 15.94 -1.35 0.93
C ASN A 552 16.26 -1.31 2.43
N TRP A 553 15.29 -1.79 3.20
CA TRP A 553 15.27 -1.82 4.66
C TRP A 553 16.51 -2.50 5.31
N PRO A 554 17.06 -3.61 4.77
CA PRO A 554 18.28 -4.22 5.28
C PRO A 554 19.56 -3.57 4.71
N ALA A 555 19.43 -2.48 3.93
CA ALA A 555 20.50 -1.82 3.18
C ALA A 555 21.35 -2.82 2.35
N TYR A 556 20.68 -3.77 1.70
CA TYR A 556 21.30 -4.79 0.86
C TYR A 556 21.86 -4.18 -0.43
N SER A 557 23.02 -4.64 -0.87
CA SER A 557 23.58 -4.24 -2.16
C SER A 557 24.37 -5.38 -2.79
N HIS A 558 24.23 -5.55 -4.11
CA HIS A 558 25.04 -6.48 -4.89
C HIS A 558 25.17 -6.00 -6.34
N PRO A 559 26.38 -6.04 -6.96
CA PRO A 559 26.57 -5.54 -8.33
C PRO A 559 25.67 -6.20 -9.39
N THR A 560 25.43 -7.52 -9.29
CA THR A 560 24.51 -8.25 -10.19
C THR A 560 23.09 -7.72 -10.07
N VAL A 561 22.64 -7.41 -8.86
CA VAL A 561 21.28 -6.94 -8.59
C VAL A 561 21.11 -5.50 -9.08
N GLN A 562 22.09 -4.63 -8.80
CA GLN A 562 22.07 -3.26 -9.28
C GLN A 562 22.03 -3.17 -10.83
N LYS A 563 22.67 -4.11 -11.54
CA LYS A 563 22.58 -4.18 -13.01
C LYS A 563 21.16 -4.45 -13.51
N CYS A 564 20.42 -5.37 -12.88
CA CYS A 564 19.00 -5.59 -13.18
C CYS A 564 18.16 -4.34 -12.91
N VAL A 565 18.29 -3.75 -11.72
CA VAL A 565 17.53 -2.55 -11.35
C VAL A 565 17.78 -1.39 -12.33
N ASN A 566 19.03 -1.17 -12.72
CA ASN A 566 19.39 -0.14 -13.70
C ASN A 566 18.81 -0.42 -15.11
N ALA A 567 18.61 -1.69 -15.47
CA ALA A 567 18.11 -2.07 -16.79
C ALA A 567 16.69 -1.54 -17.02
N PHE A 568 15.83 -1.59 -16.00
CA PHE A 568 14.46 -1.08 -16.07
C PHE A 568 14.36 0.37 -16.56
N THR A 569 15.32 1.23 -16.23
CA THR A 569 15.29 2.67 -16.58
C THR A 569 16.35 3.08 -17.61
N SER A 570 16.97 2.12 -18.29
CA SER A 570 18.03 2.37 -19.28
C SER A 570 17.79 1.74 -20.66
N THR A 571 16.82 0.83 -20.79
CA THR A 571 16.49 0.18 -22.07
C THR A 571 14.99 -0.13 -22.17
N SER A 572 14.49 -0.27 -23.39
CA SER A 572 13.16 -0.81 -23.69
C SER A 572 13.19 -2.29 -24.11
N ASP A 573 14.37 -2.91 -24.15
CA ASP A 573 14.52 -4.34 -24.45
C ASP A 573 14.13 -5.19 -23.23
N VAL A 574 12.88 -5.63 -23.22
CA VAL A 574 12.29 -6.47 -22.16
C VAL A 574 13.07 -7.77 -21.96
N SER A 575 13.53 -8.42 -23.04
CA SER A 575 14.27 -9.68 -22.93
C SER A 575 15.64 -9.48 -22.30
N ALA A 576 16.31 -8.36 -22.58
CA ALA A 576 17.55 -7.99 -21.90
C ALA A 576 17.33 -7.73 -20.40
N ILE A 577 16.24 -7.03 -20.02
CA ILE A 577 15.88 -6.80 -18.62
C ILE A 577 15.64 -8.14 -17.91
N GLN A 578 14.81 -9.01 -18.48
CA GLN A 578 14.53 -10.34 -17.92
C GLN A 578 15.81 -11.15 -17.69
N SER A 579 16.73 -11.18 -18.67
CA SER A 579 17.99 -11.91 -18.55
C SER A 579 18.85 -11.42 -17.38
N LEU A 580 18.96 -10.10 -17.20
CA LEU A 580 19.69 -9.50 -16.08
C LEU A 580 19.00 -9.81 -14.74
N CYS A 581 17.67 -9.75 -14.71
CA CYS A 581 16.89 -9.97 -13.51
C CYS A 581 16.79 -11.45 -13.11
N THR A 582 16.90 -12.41 -14.03
CA THR A 582 17.08 -13.84 -13.70
C THR A 582 18.31 -14.08 -12.81
N ALA A 583 19.46 -13.51 -13.19
CA ALA A 583 20.68 -13.64 -12.40
C ALA A 583 20.58 -12.90 -11.06
N ALA A 584 19.96 -11.71 -11.06
CA ALA A 584 19.71 -10.95 -9.84
C ALA A 584 18.79 -11.68 -8.86
N GLN A 585 17.71 -12.29 -9.35
CA GLN A 585 16.75 -13.08 -8.56
C GLN A 585 17.44 -14.21 -7.79
N LYS A 586 18.31 -14.95 -8.49
CA LYS A 586 19.09 -16.02 -7.86
C LYS A 586 20.04 -15.46 -6.80
N GLN A 587 20.72 -14.36 -7.10
CA GLN A 587 21.65 -13.73 -6.16
C GLN A 587 20.94 -13.25 -4.88
N ILE A 588 19.77 -12.62 -5.01
CA ILE A 588 18.96 -12.18 -3.86
C ILE A 588 18.56 -13.41 -3.01
N PHE A 589 18.11 -14.48 -3.66
CA PHE A 589 17.75 -15.71 -2.97
C PHE A 589 18.93 -16.31 -2.20
N ASP A 590 20.12 -16.38 -2.83
CA ASP A 590 21.34 -16.90 -2.22
C ASP A 590 21.82 -16.00 -1.05
N ASP A 591 21.68 -14.68 -1.17
CA ASP A 591 22.13 -13.73 -0.14
C ASP A 591 21.17 -13.59 1.04
N ALA A 592 19.89 -13.98 0.86
CA ALA A 592 18.81 -13.88 1.83
C ALA A 592 18.75 -12.53 2.58
N PRO A 593 18.66 -11.37 1.88
CA PRO A 593 18.51 -10.07 2.55
C PRO A 593 17.13 -9.91 3.22
N TYR A 594 16.14 -10.70 2.80
CA TYR A 594 14.80 -10.73 3.36
C TYR A 594 14.38 -12.18 3.63
N ALA A 595 13.62 -12.38 4.70
CA ALA A 595 12.70 -13.51 4.77
C ALA A 595 11.37 -13.07 4.13
N TRP A 596 11.01 -13.70 3.02
CA TRP A 596 9.75 -13.47 2.31
C TRP A 596 8.62 -14.14 3.10
N ILE A 597 7.95 -13.39 4.00
CA ILE A 597 6.98 -13.99 4.92
C ILE A 597 5.78 -14.52 4.14
N GLY A 598 5.20 -13.74 3.22
CA GLY A 598 4.08 -14.18 2.39
C GLY A 598 3.24 -13.03 1.86
N LEU A 599 2.25 -13.35 1.04
CA LEU A 599 1.20 -12.45 0.60
C LEU A 599 0.00 -12.56 1.54
N PHE A 600 -0.59 -11.42 1.94
CA PHE A 600 -1.85 -11.45 2.67
C PHE A 600 -2.97 -11.98 1.76
N LYS A 601 -3.88 -12.79 2.32
CA LYS A 601 -5.13 -13.13 1.61
C LYS A 601 -6.26 -12.18 1.95
N LEU A 602 -6.19 -11.52 3.10
CA LEU A 602 -7.19 -10.53 3.49
C LEU A 602 -6.67 -9.14 3.15
N TRP A 603 -7.57 -8.35 2.57
CA TRP A 603 -7.21 -7.12 1.86
C TRP A 603 -6.54 -6.06 2.74
N LEU A 604 -6.94 -5.83 3.99
CA LEU A 604 -6.28 -4.84 4.84
C LEU A 604 -5.00 -5.41 5.46
N PRO A 605 -3.80 -4.83 5.24
CA PRO A 605 -2.64 -5.22 6.03
C PRO A 605 -2.78 -4.77 7.51
N PRO A 606 -2.22 -5.50 8.48
CA PRO A 606 -1.45 -6.74 8.34
C PRO A 606 -2.31 -8.02 8.41
N GLY A 607 -3.47 -8.09 7.75
CA GLY A 607 -4.26 -9.32 7.59
C GLY A 607 -5.74 -9.25 7.99
N GLY A 608 -6.38 -8.08 7.89
CA GLY A 608 -7.82 -7.86 8.02
C GLY A 608 -8.51 -7.65 6.67
N SER A 609 -9.78 -7.26 6.63
CA SER A 609 -10.46 -6.92 5.36
C SER A 609 -11.59 -5.90 5.54
N LEU A 610 -12.08 -5.35 4.42
CA LEU A 610 -13.35 -4.63 4.39
C LEU A 610 -14.49 -5.66 4.45
N VAL A 611 -15.44 -5.45 5.37
CA VAL A 611 -16.58 -6.35 5.61
C VAL A 611 -17.90 -5.60 5.48
N TRP A 612 -18.90 -6.23 4.87
CA TRP A 612 -20.25 -5.68 4.71
C TRP A 612 -21.34 -6.76 4.83
N ASP A 613 -22.58 -6.37 5.11
CA ASP A 613 -23.76 -7.26 5.02
C ASP A 613 -24.23 -7.32 3.55
N HIS A 614 -24.17 -8.50 2.92
CA HIS A 614 -24.51 -8.68 1.50
C HIS A 614 -26.00 -8.47 1.19
N ASN A 615 -26.85 -8.39 2.22
CA ASN A 615 -28.26 -8.03 2.06
C ASN A 615 -28.43 -6.52 1.83
N THR A 616 -27.48 -5.71 2.32
CA THR A 616 -27.53 -4.24 2.23
C THR A 616 -26.65 -3.73 1.10
N VAL A 617 -25.39 -4.18 1.04
CA VAL A 617 -24.41 -3.84 0.00
C VAL A 617 -24.18 -5.07 -0.86
N LYS A 618 -24.35 -4.98 -2.18
CA LYS A 618 -24.11 -6.12 -3.09
C LYS A 618 -22.64 -6.28 -3.48
N GLY A 619 -21.89 -5.19 -3.48
CA GLY A 619 -20.47 -5.18 -3.75
C GLY A 619 -19.99 -3.79 -4.13
N PHE A 620 -18.67 -3.66 -4.28
CA PHE A 620 -17.99 -2.44 -4.68
C PHE A 620 -16.63 -2.81 -5.26
N LEU A 621 -16.04 -1.91 -6.04
CA LEU A 621 -14.65 -2.01 -6.45
C LEU A 621 -13.74 -1.49 -5.33
N VAL A 622 -12.58 -2.12 -5.29
CA VAL A 622 -11.44 -1.84 -4.43
C VAL A 622 -10.22 -2.29 -5.22
N ASP A 623 -9.02 -1.72 -4.98
CA ASP A 623 -7.78 -2.21 -5.59
C ASP A 623 -7.62 -3.69 -5.25
N PRO A 624 -7.89 -4.58 -6.20
CA PRO A 624 -8.30 -5.92 -5.83
C PRO A 624 -7.07 -6.84 -5.73
N VAL A 625 -5.91 -6.33 -6.18
CA VAL A 625 -4.60 -6.97 -6.05
C VAL A 625 -3.64 -6.14 -5.20
N TRP A 626 -4.01 -4.98 -4.65
CA TRP A 626 -3.05 -4.09 -3.99
C TRP A 626 -1.87 -3.74 -4.87
N ASN A 627 -2.15 -3.04 -5.95
CA ASN A 627 -1.16 -2.54 -6.88
C ASN A 627 -0.86 -1.02 -6.69
N GLY A 628 -1.41 -0.44 -5.62
CA GLY A 628 -1.21 0.97 -5.25
C GLY A 628 -2.29 1.92 -5.77
N GLN A 629 -3.34 1.40 -6.39
CA GLN A 629 -4.41 2.21 -6.98
C GLN A 629 -5.26 2.91 -5.94
N ASN A 630 -5.85 2.16 -5.03
CA ASN A 630 -6.68 2.72 -3.97
C ASN A 630 -6.62 1.84 -2.73
N THR A 631 -6.55 2.50 -1.59
CA THR A 631 -6.42 1.83 -0.29
C THR A 631 -7.70 2.01 0.53
N GLY A 632 -8.85 2.09 -0.15
CA GLY A 632 -10.20 2.06 0.41
C GLY A 632 -11.26 1.68 -0.62
N PRO A 633 -12.52 1.47 -0.23
CA PRO A 633 -13.60 1.19 -1.18
C PRO A 633 -13.83 2.37 -2.13
N VAL A 634 -14.02 2.11 -3.41
CA VAL A 634 -14.32 3.13 -4.41
C VAL A 634 -15.81 3.49 -4.31
N PHE A 635 -16.12 4.61 -3.66
CA PHE A 635 -17.49 4.90 -3.19
C PHE A 635 -18.56 4.89 -4.27
N ASN A 636 -18.23 5.34 -5.48
CA ASN A 636 -19.18 5.40 -6.60
C ASN A 636 -19.52 4.02 -7.16
N THR A 637 -18.73 3.00 -6.86
CA THR A 637 -18.96 1.64 -7.35
C THR A 637 -19.77 0.80 -6.38
N VAL A 638 -20.11 1.34 -5.20
CA VAL A 638 -20.90 0.63 -4.20
C VAL A 638 -22.33 0.44 -4.71
N THR A 639 -22.76 -0.82 -4.73
CA THR A 639 -24.09 -1.23 -5.18
C THR A 639 -24.93 -1.69 -3.99
N PHE A 640 -26.22 -1.35 -4.01
CA PHE A 640 -27.12 -1.61 -2.89
C PHE A 640 -28.19 -2.65 -3.26
N GLY A 641 -28.58 -3.44 -2.27
CA GLY A 641 -29.46 -4.60 -2.39
C GLY A 641 -30.94 -4.36 -2.29
#